data_AF-A0A9P4YB79-F1
#
_entry.id   AF-A0A9P4YB79-F1
#
_cell.length_a   1.000
_cell.length_b   1.000
_cell.length_c   1.000
_cell.angle_alpha   90.00
_cell.angle_beta   90.00
_cell.angle_gamma   90.00
#
_symmetry.space_group_name_H-M   'P 1'
#
loop_
_entity.id
_entity.type
_entity.pdbx_description
1 polymer ?
#
loop_
_entity_poly.entity_id
_entity_poly.type
_entity_poly.pdbx_seq_one_letter_code
_entity_poly.pdbx_strand_id
1 'polypeptide(L)'
;MAASPTKNANGSIQAQDSTPAPESYGRCFHHHLPPPGDECHKLTTFLDAKATDPDLLRSNSEIKTFTTSRFTYPAVRVFFKPHARLDELPRDPAPLPLLVFIHGLGGSVAQFYPLLTSLTHNSSCLAVDLPGCGVSELAPTTWGAYTNEALTELLDVIIDGYRDKNAGQGIVLVGHSMGCALSARLASPGSSRVADHVMALVAICPPSGPPTAEQVKTFRKLLWIPTPVFNLWRTWDARGGIESASVRRFVGAGADQESKRSQYRFNRQSRTPTWRRMAWGSLPTYENGVPKGGIAGQDIWATLNIPVFLIAGGKDHITPAKEIDKIASFLKKAEASILQNGTSGYHQSIVDTAAPIDTSVASIPEPIKSITDIRDEDFRRDKRRGTENVDEDLHEDPTTPHEATAIIGMPSQPLHPDKVVKSVILPQGTHALIYTQDCSHILASVTADFLSQHVTGRLSLSWQLQYLNKEGKWELKNLAKWQGVAPVSKSIAGVFRAMKTMREVDDEHSPAKFVSKWGRIVKDIIDISKDTPVYDPAGLERAGVRYHKFPTVSKIPPTDAEVDRFVVLVDRLRKEQEIRAKEEHWDEDAEHAVGVHCHYGYNRTGYFIVCYLIERCGFGVQQAIDAFAKARPKGIRHSHFKDQLFVRYSELRTQGGPNVL
;
A
#
# COMPACT_ATOMS: atom_id res chain seq x y z
N MET A 1 -33.47 55.49 -62.44
CA MET A 1 -32.25 54.71 -62.13
C MET A 1 -32.71 53.55 -61.25
N ALA A 2 -33.23 52.45 -61.76
CA ALA A 2 -32.66 51.47 -62.70
C ALA A 2 -31.41 50.76 -62.13
N ALA A 3 -31.30 49.43 -62.09
CA ALA A 3 -32.30 48.33 -62.11
C ALA A 3 -31.58 47.01 -61.72
N SER A 4 -32.32 46.00 -61.25
CA SER A 4 -31.90 44.59 -61.15
C SER A 4 -31.89 43.93 -62.58
N PRO A 5 -31.61 42.61 -62.82
CA PRO A 5 -31.56 41.47 -61.89
C PRO A 5 -30.59 40.29 -62.26
N THR A 6 -30.94 39.10 -61.75
CA THR A 6 -30.84 37.73 -62.34
C THR A 6 -29.74 36.74 -61.92
N LYS A 7 -30.20 35.49 -61.78
CA LYS A 7 -29.50 34.23 -61.44
C LYS A 7 -29.09 33.45 -62.71
N ASN A 8 -28.61 32.20 -62.48
CA ASN A 8 -28.59 31.03 -63.38
C ASN A 8 -27.37 30.87 -64.31
N ALA A 9 -26.95 29.66 -64.71
CA ALA A 9 -27.13 28.30 -64.13
C ALA A 9 -26.26 27.24 -64.88
N ASN A 10 -26.19 26.02 -64.31
CA ASN A 10 -25.93 24.72 -64.95
C ASN A 10 -24.52 24.40 -65.53
N GLY A 11 -24.16 23.10 -65.47
CA GLY A 11 -22.87 22.58 -65.95
C GLY A 11 -22.57 21.12 -65.57
N SER A 12 -23.58 20.23 -65.57
CA SER A 12 -23.44 18.78 -65.32
C SER A 12 -22.77 18.02 -66.48
N ILE A 13 -22.17 16.84 -66.29
CA ILE A 13 -22.82 15.51 -66.49
C ILE A 13 -21.86 14.37 -66.07
N GLN A 14 -22.40 13.18 -65.74
CA GLN A 14 -21.66 11.92 -65.49
C GLN A 14 -21.69 10.95 -66.69
N ALA A 15 -20.72 10.04 -66.77
CA ALA A 15 -20.83 8.72 -67.39
C ALA A 15 -19.83 7.76 -66.64
N GLN A 16 -20.04 6.46 -66.36
CA GLN A 16 -20.71 5.34 -67.06
C GLN A 16 -19.98 4.90 -68.36
N ASP A 17 -19.68 3.61 -68.61
CA ASP A 17 -19.75 2.39 -67.77
C ASP A 17 -18.87 1.27 -68.41
N SER A 18 -18.95 0.04 -67.88
CA SER A 18 -18.66 -1.27 -68.51
C SER A 18 -17.25 -1.92 -68.43
N THR A 19 -17.29 -3.26 -68.30
CA THR A 19 -16.24 -4.29 -68.14
C THR A 19 -16.24 -5.23 -69.39
N PRO A 20 -15.49 -6.37 -69.54
CA PRO A 20 -14.69 -7.15 -68.55
C PRO A 20 -13.38 -7.89 -69.01
N ALA A 21 -12.72 -8.53 -68.02
CA ALA A 21 -11.97 -9.82 -68.09
C ALA A 21 -10.62 -9.92 -68.85
N PRO A 22 -9.76 -10.94 -68.59
CA PRO A 22 -9.52 -11.72 -67.34
C PRO A 22 -7.99 -11.89 -66.99
N GLU A 23 -7.68 -12.81 -66.06
CA GLU A 23 -6.37 -13.46 -65.77
C GLU A 23 -5.23 -12.64 -65.10
N SER A 24 -4.38 -13.20 -64.22
CA SER A 24 -4.48 -14.43 -63.39
C SER A 24 -3.52 -14.40 -62.17
N TYR A 25 -3.71 -15.34 -61.22
CA TYR A 25 -2.83 -15.76 -60.10
C TYR A 25 -2.14 -14.74 -59.17
N GLY A 26 -2.45 -14.81 -57.86
CA GLY A 26 -1.66 -14.12 -56.83
C GLY A 26 -2.27 -14.08 -55.41
N ARG A 27 -2.52 -15.21 -54.74
CA ARG A 27 -2.91 -15.21 -53.32
C ARG A 27 -1.70 -14.98 -52.40
N CYS A 28 -1.75 -13.94 -51.57
CA CYS A 28 -0.98 -13.86 -50.32
C CYS A 28 -1.75 -13.08 -49.25
N PHE A 29 -1.55 -13.41 -47.98
CA PHE A 29 -2.36 -12.92 -46.86
C PHE A 29 -1.91 -11.52 -46.38
N HIS A 30 -2.76 -10.50 -46.55
CA HIS A 30 -2.61 -9.24 -45.82
C HIS A 30 -3.16 -9.35 -44.39
N HIS A 31 -2.30 -9.77 -43.46
CA HIS A 31 -2.52 -9.42 -42.05
C HIS A 31 -2.57 -7.89 -41.92
N HIS A 32 -3.63 -7.39 -41.27
CA HIS A 32 -3.70 -5.97 -40.90
C HIS A 32 -2.66 -5.70 -39.80
N LEU A 33 -1.56 -5.04 -40.18
CA LEU A 33 -0.69 -4.37 -39.20
C LEU A 33 -1.42 -3.11 -38.70
N PRO A 34 -1.43 -2.83 -37.38
CA PRO A 34 -1.97 -1.58 -36.87
C PRO A 34 -1.12 -0.38 -37.34
N PRO A 35 -1.71 0.82 -37.49
CA PRO A 35 -0.98 1.98 -38.00
C PRO A 35 0.14 2.42 -37.04
N PRO A 36 1.34 2.79 -37.56
CA PRO A 36 2.57 2.91 -36.77
C PRO A 36 2.61 4.06 -35.74
N GLY A 37 1.58 4.92 -35.69
CA GLY A 37 1.47 5.94 -34.64
C GLY A 37 1.04 5.39 -33.27
N ASP A 38 0.26 4.31 -33.26
CA ASP A 38 -0.48 3.86 -32.07
C ASP A 38 0.42 3.17 -31.03
N GLU A 39 1.34 2.29 -31.46
CA GLU A 39 2.37 1.74 -30.57
C GLU A 39 3.34 2.81 -30.05
N CYS A 40 3.72 3.79 -30.88
CA CYS A 40 4.63 4.87 -30.49
C CYS A 40 4.00 5.75 -29.38
N HIS A 41 2.71 6.08 -29.51
CA HIS A 41 1.97 6.81 -28.48
C HIS A 41 1.82 5.96 -27.20
N LYS A 42 1.48 4.67 -27.32
CA LYS A 42 1.35 3.76 -26.16
C LYS A 42 2.68 3.59 -25.41
N LEU A 43 3.79 3.44 -26.12
CA LEU A 43 5.13 3.36 -25.52
C LEU A 43 5.54 4.67 -24.85
N THR A 44 5.26 5.82 -25.47
CA THR A 44 5.54 7.14 -24.88
C THR A 44 4.75 7.35 -23.59
N THR A 45 3.46 7.03 -23.61
CA THR A 45 2.56 7.10 -22.44
C THR A 45 3.02 6.15 -21.32
N PHE A 46 3.48 4.94 -21.66
CA PHE A 46 4.02 3.96 -20.71
C PHE A 46 5.34 4.40 -20.06
N LEU A 47 6.12 5.26 -20.72
CA LEU A 47 7.42 5.73 -20.21
C LEU A 47 7.34 7.05 -19.45
N ASP A 48 6.33 7.90 -19.68
CA ASP A 48 6.13 9.11 -18.87
C ASP A 48 5.74 8.75 -17.41
N ALA A 49 6.45 9.36 -16.46
CA ALA A 49 6.16 9.21 -15.04
C ALA A 49 4.82 9.85 -14.65
N LYS A 50 4.42 10.96 -15.28
CA LYS A 50 3.17 11.67 -14.95
C LYS A 50 1.94 10.94 -15.49
N ALA A 51 2.01 10.44 -16.74
CA ALA A 51 0.94 9.62 -17.33
C ALA A 51 0.79 8.24 -16.67
N THR A 52 1.86 7.67 -16.09
CA THR A 52 1.82 6.35 -15.43
C THR A 52 1.68 6.36 -13.91
N ASP A 53 1.56 7.53 -13.27
CA ASP A 53 1.16 7.62 -11.87
C ASP A 53 -0.27 7.04 -11.68
N PRO A 54 -0.53 6.22 -10.65
CA PRO A 54 -1.88 5.80 -10.29
C PRO A 54 -2.67 6.94 -9.64
N ASP A 55 -4.01 6.82 -9.62
CA ASP A 55 -4.92 7.88 -9.16
C ASP A 55 -4.60 8.38 -7.74
N LEU A 56 -4.20 7.47 -6.84
CA LEU A 56 -3.78 7.83 -5.48
C LEU A 56 -2.65 8.87 -5.47
N LEU A 57 -1.65 8.72 -6.34
CA LEU A 57 -0.55 9.68 -6.45
C LEU A 57 -1.02 10.94 -7.18
N ARG A 58 -1.73 10.81 -8.32
CA ARG A 58 -2.23 11.98 -9.08
C ARG A 58 -3.16 12.90 -8.28
N SER A 59 -3.96 12.36 -7.35
CA SER A 59 -4.89 13.15 -6.52
C SER A 59 -4.33 13.66 -5.19
N ASN A 60 -3.14 13.23 -4.77
CA ASN A 60 -2.53 13.59 -3.47
C ASN A 60 -1.06 14.02 -3.63
N SER A 61 -0.66 14.50 -4.81
CA SER A 61 0.68 15.02 -5.08
C SER A 61 0.65 16.46 -5.57
N GLU A 62 1.58 17.25 -5.08
CA GLU A 62 1.82 18.62 -5.49
C GLU A 62 3.30 18.84 -5.82
N ILE A 63 3.60 19.88 -6.61
CA ILE A 63 4.97 20.27 -6.97
C ILE A 63 5.25 21.62 -6.31
N LYS A 64 6.29 21.68 -5.49
CA LYS A 64 6.64 22.85 -4.66
C LYS A 64 8.12 23.21 -4.76
N THR A 65 8.40 24.50 -4.55
CA THR A 65 9.74 25.03 -4.32
C THR A 65 10.16 24.80 -2.87
N PHE A 66 11.38 24.33 -2.65
CA PHE A 66 11.98 24.24 -1.31
C PHE A 66 13.36 24.88 -1.30
N THR A 67 13.65 25.68 -0.27
CA THR A 67 14.96 26.33 -0.08
C THR A 67 15.61 25.81 1.20
N THR A 68 16.81 25.27 1.03
CA THR A 68 17.73 24.87 2.11
C THR A 68 18.74 25.99 2.37
N SER A 69 19.64 25.85 3.34
CA SER A 69 20.72 26.85 3.56
C SER A 69 21.72 26.93 2.39
N ARG A 70 21.72 25.94 1.48
CA ARG A 70 22.69 25.78 0.39
C ARG A 70 22.08 25.94 -1.01
N PHE A 71 20.85 25.47 -1.19
CA PHE A 71 20.23 25.27 -2.50
C PHE A 71 18.72 25.51 -2.49
N THR A 72 18.21 26.15 -3.54
CA THR A 72 16.77 26.17 -3.86
C THR A 72 16.46 25.13 -4.94
N TYR A 73 15.52 24.25 -4.63
CA TYR A 73 14.98 23.21 -5.51
C TYR A 73 13.60 23.68 -5.99
N PRO A 74 13.43 24.11 -7.26
CA PRO A 74 12.24 24.85 -7.70
C PRO A 74 10.98 23.98 -7.90
N ALA A 75 11.14 22.70 -8.19
CA ALA A 75 10.01 21.82 -8.51
C ALA A 75 10.26 20.39 -8.00
N VAL A 76 9.95 20.16 -6.72
CA VAL A 76 9.99 18.84 -6.08
C VAL A 76 8.56 18.33 -5.93
N ARG A 77 8.26 17.10 -6.41
CA ARG A 77 6.99 16.44 -6.07
C ARG A 77 7.03 15.99 -4.61
N VAL A 78 6.01 16.44 -3.87
CA VAL A 78 5.64 15.88 -2.58
C VAL A 78 4.25 15.24 -2.73
N PHE A 79 4.17 13.96 -2.39
CA PHE A 79 2.91 13.29 -2.10
C PHE A 79 2.59 13.51 -0.62
N PHE A 80 1.38 13.96 -0.32
CA PHE A 80 0.88 14.06 1.04
C PHE A 80 -0.60 13.67 1.08
N LYS A 81 -0.91 12.60 1.81
CA LYS A 81 -2.28 12.16 2.08
C LYS A 81 -2.52 12.16 3.59
N PRO A 82 -3.34 13.08 4.12
CA PRO A 82 -3.79 13.04 5.51
C PRO A 82 -4.53 11.74 5.84
N HIS A 83 -4.47 11.30 7.10
CA HIS A 83 -5.35 10.24 7.57
C HIS A 83 -6.81 10.70 7.50
N ALA A 84 -7.68 9.90 6.89
CA ALA A 84 -9.06 10.29 6.55
C ALA A 84 -9.99 10.56 7.76
N ARG A 85 -9.53 10.26 8.97
CA ARG A 85 -10.25 10.45 10.25
C ARG A 85 -9.33 11.04 11.33
N LEU A 86 -8.29 11.80 10.96
CA LEU A 86 -7.24 12.26 11.88
C LEU A 86 -7.80 13.06 13.07
N ASP A 87 -8.77 13.94 12.81
CA ASP A 87 -9.38 14.82 13.83
C ASP A 87 -10.35 14.09 14.77
N GLU A 88 -10.69 12.83 14.49
CA GLU A 88 -11.54 11.96 15.32
C GLU A 88 -10.72 10.94 16.14
N LEU A 89 -9.39 11.01 16.08
CA LEU A 89 -8.48 10.16 16.86
C LEU A 89 -7.77 10.98 17.96
N PRO A 90 -7.32 10.34 19.07
CA PRO A 90 -6.71 11.05 20.19
C PRO A 90 -5.45 11.85 19.79
N ARG A 91 -5.49 13.17 20.04
CA ARG A 91 -4.39 14.12 19.79
C ARG A 91 -3.52 14.43 21.01
N ASP A 92 -3.89 13.93 22.19
CA ASP A 92 -3.14 14.08 23.44
C ASP A 92 -2.34 12.80 23.77
N PRO A 93 -1.07 12.89 24.21
CA PRO A 93 -0.21 14.09 24.23
C PRO A 93 0.26 14.55 22.84
N ALA A 94 0.09 13.72 21.81
CA ALA A 94 0.39 14.03 20.41
C ALA A 94 -0.58 13.29 19.46
N PRO A 95 -0.79 13.77 18.21
CA PRO A 95 -1.55 13.06 17.19
C PRO A 95 -0.77 11.86 16.63
N LEU A 96 -1.39 11.09 15.73
CA LEU A 96 -0.74 9.97 15.06
C LEU A 96 0.59 10.39 14.38
N PRO A 97 1.65 9.56 14.43
CA PRO A 97 2.92 9.88 13.79
C PRO A 97 2.80 9.99 12.27
N LEU A 98 3.49 10.96 11.66
CA LEU A 98 3.55 11.12 10.21
C LEU A 98 4.47 10.05 9.60
N LEU A 99 3.96 9.21 8.69
CA LEU A 99 4.78 8.20 8.01
C LEU A 99 5.46 8.83 6.78
N VAL A 100 6.80 8.82 6.73
CA VAL A 100 7.60 9.51 5.72
C VAL A 100 8.36 8.50 4.85
N PHE A 101 8.02 8.41 3.57
CA PHE A 101 8.58 7.43 2.63
C PHE A 101 9.68 8.03 1.76
N ILE A 102 10.90 7.47 1.82
CA ILE A 102 12.12 8.01 1.19
C ILE A 102 12.75 6.96 0.27
N HIS A 103 12.80 7.24 -1.03
CA HIS A 103 13.15 6.24 -2.04
C HIS A 103 14.67 6.09 -2.30
N GLY A 104 15.04 4.97 -2.92
CA GLY A 104 16.41 4.64 -3.28
C GLY A 104 17.00 5.45 -4.45
N LEU A 105 18.28 5.17 -4.74
CA LEU A 105 19.03 5.78 -5.84
C LEU A 105 18.35 5.52 -7.20
N GLY A 106 17.90 6.60 -7.84
CA GLY A 106 17.22 6.53 -9.14
C GLY A 106 15.77 6.01 -9.10
N GLY A 107 15.19 5.89 -7.90
CA GLY A 107 13.80 5.51 -7.67
C GLY A 107 12.80 6.65 -7.82
N SER A 108 11.60 6.47 -7.27
CA SER A 108 10.53 7.51 -7.16
C SER A 108 9.46 7.09 -6.16
N VAL A 109 8.57 8.01 -5.77
CA VAL A 109 7.39 7.74 -4.91
C VAL A 109 6.47 6.65 -5.51
N ALA A 110 6.44 6.52 -6.83
CA ALA A 110 5.66 5.49 -7.53
C ALA A 110 6.09 4.04 -7.16
N GLN A 111 7.30 3.85 -6.62
CA GLN A 111 7.76 2.56 -6.11
C GLN A 111 7.17 2.20 -4.74
N PHE A 112 6.69 3.18 -3.96
CA PHE A 112 5.99 2.92 -2.70
C PHE A 112 4.47 2.79 -2.86
N TYR A 113 3.91 2.87 -4.07
CA TYR A 113 2.46 2.90 -4.27
C TYR A 113 1.68 1.75 -3.58
N PRO A 114 2.13 0.47 -3.61
CA PRO A 114 1.45 -0.60 -2.87
C PRO A 114 1.44 -0.36 -1.34
N LEU A 115 2.58 0.05 -0.78
CA LEU A 115 2.71 0.37 0.65
C LEU A 115 1.86 1.59 1.04
N LEU A 116 1.84 2.65 0.22
CA LEU A 116 1.02 3.84 0.44
C LEU A 116 -0.48 3.51 0.34
N THR A 117 -0.87 2.57 -0.53
CA THR A 117 -2.26 2.12 -0.64
C THR A 117 -2.76 1.49 0.65
N SER A 118 -1.90 0.74 1.36
CA SER A 118 -2.23 0.14 2.67
C SER A 118 -2.03 1.10 3.84
N LEU A 119 -0.82 1.65 4.01
CA LEU A 119 -0.41 2.38 5.22
C LEU A 119 -1.07 3.77 5.37
N THR A 120 -1.68 4.31 4.30
CA THR A 120 -2.55 5.50 4.41
C THR A 120 -3.91 5.21 5.08
N HIS A 121 -4.11 4.00 5.60
CA HIS A 121 -5.17 3.64 6.54
C HIS A 121 -4.68 3.59 8.00
N ASN A 122 -3.36 3.58 8.25
CA ASN A 122 -2.79 3.61 9.60
C ASN A 122 -2.46 5.03 10.08
N SER A 123 -2.06 5.93 9.17
CA SER A 123 -1.80 7.34 9.49
C SER A 123 -1.74 8.23 8.23
N SER A 124 -1.46 9.51 8.43
CA SER A 124 -1.04 10.43 7.37
C SER A 124 0.29 9.96 6.78
N CYS A 125 0.42 10.01 5.45
CA CYS A 125 1.65 9.63 4.75
C CYS A 125 2.19 10.78 3.91
N LEU A 126 3.49 11.03 4.04
CA LEU A 126 4.31 11.95 3.26
C LEU A 126 5.30 11.14 2.42
N ALA A 127 5.49 11.48 1.15
CA ALA A 127 6.52 10.85 0.32
C ALA A 127 7.10 11.87 -0.68
N VAL A 128 8.40 11.79 -0.97
CA VAL A 128 9.11 12.81 -1.76
C VAL A 128 9.81 12.16 -2.95
N ASP A 129 9.58 12.68 -4.16
CA ASP A 129 10.47 12.40 -5.29
C ASP A 129 11.71 13.28 -5.10
N LEU A 130 12.86 12.68 -4.81
CA LEU A 130 14.12 13.40 -4.71
C LEU A 130 14.41 14.19 -6.00
N PRO A 131 15.16 15.31 -5.95
CA PRO A 131 15.42 16.17 -7.11
C PRO A 131 15.82 15.38 -8.36
N GLY A 132 15.14 15.65 -9.48
CA GLY A 132 15.32 14.97 -10.76
C GLY A 132 14.84 13.51 -10.86
N CYS A 133 14.25 12.93 -9.81
CA CYS A 133 13.60 11.61 -9.82
C CYS A 133 12.09 11.74 -10.06
N GLY A 134 11.46 10.65 -10.52
CA GLY A 134 10.02 10.61 -10.84
C GLY A 134 9.57 11.78 -11.72
N VAL A 135 8.69 12.64 -11.18
CA VAL A 135 8.23 13.87 -11.85
C VAL A 135 8.91 15.15 -11.33
N SER A 136 9.76 15.08 -10.30
CA SER A 136 10.57 16.23 -9.84
C SER A 136 11.51 16.73 -10.94
N GLU A 137 11.78 18.04 -10.96
CA GLU A 137 12.74 18.67 -11.88
C GLU A 137 14.18 18.35 -11.47
N LEU A 138 15.08 18.22 -12.45
CA LEU A 138 16.53 18.17 -12.22
C LEU A 138 17.08 19.60 -11.98
N ALA A 139 16.68 20.21 -10.87
CA ALA A 139 17.09 21.56 -10.50
C ALA A 139 17.34 21.67 -8.99
N PRO A 140 18.42 22.34 -8.55
CA PRO A 140 19.48 22.93 -9.38
C PRO A 140 20.36 21.83 -10.00
N THR A 141 21.18 22.16 -11.00
CA THR A 141 21.99 21.17 -11.74
C THR A 141 23.39 20.94 -11.17
N THR A 142 23.74 21.62 -10.06
CA THR A 142 25.03 21.50 -9.36
C THR A 142 25.17 20.14 -8.67
N TRP A 143 26.35 19.52 -8.71
CA TRP A 143 26.56 18.18 -8.12
C TRP A 143 26.40 18.17 -6.59
N GLY A 144 26.73 19.28 -5.92
CA GLY A 144 26.60 19.42 -4.46
C GLY A 144 25.15 19.30 -3.96
N ALA A 145 24.15 19.62 -4.78
CA ALA A 145 22.74 19.56 -4.41
C ALA A 145 22.16 18.12 -4.35
N TYR A 146 22.97 17.12 -4.67
CA TYR A 146 22.62 15.69 -4.69
C TYR A 146 23.56 14.87 -3.78
N THR A 147 24.36 15.52 -2.93
CA THR A 147 25.04 14.84 -1.83
C THR A 147 24.01 14.36 -0.82
N ASN A 148 24.30 13.25 -0.13
CA ASN A 148 23.39 12.73 0.87
C ASN A 148 23.09 13.76 1.98
N GLU A 149 24.04 14.64 2.27
CA GLU A 149 23.90 15.73 3.24
C GLU A 149 22.92 16.80 2.75
N ALA A 150 23.02 17.24 1.49
CA ALA A 150 22.09 18.21 0.91
C ALA A 150 20.68 17.61 0.70
N LEU A 151 20.59 16.32 0.36
CA LEU A 151 19.32 15.60 0.27
C LEU A 151 18.69 15.36 1.65
N THR A 152 19.49 15.14 2.69
CA THR A 152 19.01 15.11 4.09
C THR A 152 18.50 16.49 4.49
N GLU A 153 19.23 17.57 4.20
CA GLU A 153 18.81 18.96 4.50
C GLU A 153 17.52 19.37 3.75
N LEU A 154 17.33 18.89 2.52
CA LEU A 154 16.07 19.06 1.78
C LEU A 154 14.92 18.28 2.43
N LEU A 155 15.15 17.03 2.83
CA LEU A 155 14.14 16.22 3.52
C LEU A 155 13.78 16.81 4.89
N ASP A 156 14.76 17.34 5.64
CA ASP A 156 14.55 18.13 6.86
C ASP A 156 13.53 19.25 6.63
N VAL A 157 13.77 20.11 5.63
CA VAL A 157 12.89 21.25 5.32
C VAL A 157 11.50 20.81 4.87
N ILE A 158 11.39 19.73 4.09
CA ILE A 158 10.09 19.19 3.66
C ILE A 158 9.35 18.60 4.86
N ILE A 159 9.93 17.64 5.58
CA ILE A 159 9.30 16.97 6.72
C ILE A 159 8.93 18.00 7.81
N ASP A 160 9.81 18.98 8.05
CA ASP A 160 9.54 20.07 8.98
C ASP A 160 8.26 20.84 8.58
N GLY A 161 8.05 21.08 7.29
CA GLY A 161 6.87 21.78 6.77
C GLY A 161 5.54 21.01 6.72
N TYR A 162 5.53 19.68 6.88
CA TYR A 162 4.29 18.86 6.78
C TYR A 162 3.84 18.20 8.09
N ARG A 163 4.68 18.11 9.13
CA ARG A 163 4.22 17.65 10.47
C ARG A 163 3.48 18.75 11.22
N ASP A 164 2.46 18.40 12.00
CA ASP A 164 1.81 19.31 12.94
C ASP A 164 2.76 19.63 14.11
N LYS A 165 3.60 20.66 13.91
CA LYS A 165 4.57 21.14 14.92
C LYS A 165 3.88 21.54 16.23
N ASN A 166 2.70 22.14 16.12
CA ASN A 166 2.01 22.77 17.24
C ASN A 166 1.39 21.72 18.17
N ALA A 167 0.95 20.60 17.61
CA ALA A 167 0.52 19.41 18.37
C ALA A 167 1.66 18.39 18.62
N GLY A 168 2.94 18.78 18.43
CA GLY A 168 4.09 17.91 18.73
C GLY A 168 4.16 16.62 17.90
N GLN A 169 3.65 16.61 16.66
CA GLN A 169 3.56 15.40 15.84
C GLN A 169 4.95 14.80 15.54
N GLY A 170 5.22 13.64 16.12
CA GLY A 170 6.37 12.81 15.78
C GLY A 170 6.28 12.19 14.39
N ILE A 171 7.41 11.69 13.88
CA ILE A 171 7.55 11.16 12.52
C ILE A 171 8.13 9.74 12.55
N VAL A 172 7.74 8.92 11.58
CA VAL A 172 8.30 7.58 11.35
C VAL A 172 8.88 7.55 9.95
N LEU A 173 10.14 7.17 9.83
CA LEU A 173 10.84 7.13 8.56
C LEU A 173 10.75 5.74 7.93
N VAL A 174 10.37 5.67 6.66
CA VAL A 174 10.28 4.43 5.86
C VAL A 174 11.22 4.58 4.66
N GLY A 175 12.45 4.12 4.82
CA GLY A 175 13.49 4.19 3.80
C GLY A 175 13.52 2.96 2.90
N HIS A 176 13.85 3.14 1.63
CA HIS A 176 14.27 2.05 0.73
C HIS A 176 15.67 2.29 0.18
N SER A 177 16.54 1.26 0.22
CA SER A 177 17.88 1.31 -0.38
C SER A 177 18.69 2.52 0.12
N MET A 178 19.23 3.36 -0.77
CA MET A 178 19.86 4.64 -0.44
C MET A 178 19.00 5.55 0.48
N GLY A 179 17.67 5.49 0.35
CA GLY A 179 16.73 6.22 1.21
C GLY A 179 16.79 5.80 2.67
N CYS A 180 17.21 4.56 2.99
CA CYS A 180 17.50 4.15 4.37
C CYS A 180 18.67 4.92 4.97
N ALA A 181 19.70 5.20 4.17
CA ALA A 181 20.87 5.95 4.61
C ALA A 181 20.56 7.44 4.83
N LEU A 182 19.69 8.03 3.99
CA LEU A 182 19.13 9.36 4.26
C LEU A 182 18.29 9.34 5.54
N SER A 183 17.43 8.32 5.71
CA SER A 183 16.58 8.18 6.90
C SER A 183 17.39 8.00 8.20
N ALA A 184 18.50 7.27 8.14
CA ALA A 184 19.43 7.17 9.28
C ALA A 184 20.10 8.51 9.62
N ARG A 185 20.42 9.36 8.62
CA ARG A 185 20.90 10.73 8.89
C ARG A 185 19.81 11.63 9.48
N LEU A 186 18.56 11.52 9.01
CA LEU A 186 17.40 12.21 9.60
C LEU A 186 17.12 11.78 11.05
N ALA A 187 17.39 10.51 11.39
CA ALA A 187 17.19 9.95 12.72
C ALA A 187 18.37 10.13 13.68
N SER A 188 19.54 10.54 13.19
CA SER A 188 20.74 10.70 14.03
C SER A 188 20.74 12.06 14.73
N PRO A 189 20.86 12.10 16.07
CA PRO A 189 21.07 13.34 16.82
C PRO A 189 22.21 14.19 16.21
N GLY A 190 22.01 15.50 16.16
CA GLY A 190 22.96 16.47 15.61
C GLY A 190 23.18 16.43 14.09
N SER A 191 22.61 15.45 13.36
CA SER A 191 22.71 15.36 11.89
C SER A 191 21.51 15.96 11.14
N SER A 192 20.41 16.21 11.87
CA SER A 192 19.12 16.66 11.33
C SER A 192 18.37 17.50 12.37
N ARG A 193 17.54 18.43 11.89
CA ARG A 193 16.62 19.26 12.70
C ARG A 193 15.31 18.55 13.05
N VAL A 194 15.03 17.37 12.47
CA VAL A 194 13.84 16.57 12.79
C VAL A 194 14.15 15.31 13.59
N ALA A 195 15.43 15.05 13.90
CA ALA A 195 15.88 13.89 14.68
C ALA A 195 15.14 13.75 16.02
N ASP A 196 14.96 14.86 16.75
CA ASP A 196 14.23 14.91 18.03
C ASP A 196 12.72 14.65 17.90
N HIS A 197 12.22 14.44 16.67
CA HIS A 197 10.84 14.03 16.39
C HIS A 197 10.76 12.64 15.74
N VAL A 198 11.88 12.00 15.39
CA VAL A 198 11.86 10.65 14.82
C VAL A 198 11.52 9.65 15.92
N MET A 199 10.39 8.99 15.76
CA MET A 199 9.89 7.95 16.66
C MET A 199 10.35 6.55 16.25
N ALA A 200 10.62 6.30 14.96
CA ALA A 200 11.12 5.02 14.46
C ALA A 200 11.69 5.10 13.04
N LEU A 201 12.48 4.08 12.68
CA LEU A 201 13.02 3.87 11.33
C LEU A 201 12.72 2.46 10.83
N VAL A 202 11.94 2.35 9.75
CA VAL A 202 11.77 1.14 8.94
C VAL A 202 12.72 1.24 7.75
N ALA A 203 13.75 0.39 7.71
CA ALA A 203 14.82 0.42 6.73
C ALA A 203 14.77 -0.81 5.83
N ILE A 204 14.35 -0.62 4.58
CA ILE A 204 14.06 -1.68 3.61
C ILE A 204 15.20 -1.79 2.59
N CYS A 205 15.82 -2.97 2.49
CA CYS A 205 17.03 -3.22 1.69
C CYS A 205 18.16 -2.19 1.96
N PRO A 206 18.54 -1.92 3.23
CA PRO A 206 19.51 -0.86 3.54
C PRO A 206 20.95 -1.25 3.21
N PRO A 207 21.77 -0.33 2.69
CA PRO A 207 23.22 -0.48 2.68
C PRO A 207 23.80 -0.24 4.09
N SER A 208 24.74 -1.08 4.54
CA SER A 208 25.32 -0.94 5.89
C SER A 208 26.34 0.21 6.04
N GLY A 209 26.85 0.74 4.94
CA GLY A 209 27.84 1.81 4.96
C GLY A 209 28.37 2.21 3.59
N PRO A 210 29.30 3.17 3.54
CA PRO A 210 29.88 3.65 2.30
C PRO A 210 30.84 2.63 1.65
N PRO A 211 31.05 2.70 0.32
CA PRO A 211 32.06 1.88 -0.35
C PRO A 211 33.48 2.19 0.13
N THR A 212 34.37 1.20 0.08
CA THR A 212 35.79 1.34 0.44
C THR A 212 36.53 2.35 -0.45
N ALA A 213 37.68 2.86 -0.01
CA ALA A 213 38.45 3.85 -0.78
C ALA A 213 38.78 3.44 -2.23
N GLU A 214 39.11 2.16 -2.48
CA GLU A 214 39.36 1.65 -3.84
C GLU A 214 38.08 1.49 -4.67
N GLN A 215 36.96 1.13 -4.03
CA GLN A 215 35.65 1.16 -4.69
C GLN A 215 35.25 2.58 -5.04
N VAL A 216 35.47 3.57 -4.16
CA VAL A 216 35.22 4.99 -4.43
C VAL A 216 36.08 5.49 -5.59
N LYS A 217 37.38 5.19 -5.64
CA LYS A 217 38.24 5.54 -6.79
C LYS A 217 37.69 4.95 -8.10
N THR A 218 37.27 3.69 -8.07
CA THR A 218 36.70 2.98 -9.23
C THR A 218 35.35 3.55 -9.66
N PHE A 219 34.43 3.79 -8.74
CA PHE A 219 33.12 4.37 -9.02
C PHE A 219 33.22 5.83 -9.48
N ARG A 220 34.13 6.64 -8.93
CA ARG A 220 34.38 8.00 -9.43
C ARG A 220 34.87 7.96 -10.89
N LYS A 221 35.82 7.07 -11.25
CA LYS A 221 36.25 6.87 -12.66
C LYS A 221 35.08 6.48 -13.57
N LEU A 222 34.23 5.52 -13.16
CA LEU A 222 33.03 5.13 -13.91
C LEU A 222 32.03 6.28 -14.09
N LEU A 223 31.80 7.06 -13.03
CA LEU A 223 30.91 8.22 -13.02
C LEU A 223 31.44 9.44 -13.77
N TRP A 224 32.70 9.43 -14.23
CA TRP A 224 33.28 10.44 -15.13
C TRP A 224 33.06 10.14 -16.63
N ILE A 225 32.68 8.92 -17.01
CA ILE A 225 32.48 8.52 -18.43
C ILE A 225 31.51 9.49 -19.15
N PRO A 226 31.78 9.91 -20.40
CA PRO A 226 30.87 10.81 -21.14
C PRO A 226 29.43 10.30 -21.22
N THR A 227 28.44 11.18 -21.05
CA THR A 227 27.01 10.83 -21.02
C THR A 227 26.54 9.99 -22.22
N PRO A 228 26.97 10.22 -23.48
CA PRO A 228 26.60 9.36 -24.60
C PRO A 228 27.06 7.90 -24.42
N VAL A 229 28.30 7.70 -23.99
CA VAL A 229 28.89 6.36 -23.75
C VAL A 229 28.18 5.65 -22.59
N PHE A 230 27.88 6.37 -21.51
CA PHE A 230 27.13 5.83 -20.37
C PHE A 230 25.68 5.47 -20.75
N ASN A 231 25.04 6.26 -21.61
CA ASN A 231 23.70 5.96 -22.14
C ASN A 231 23.71 4.77 -23.12
N LEU A 232 24.77 4.61 -23.92
CA LEU A 232 24.96 3.42 -24.75
C LEU A 232 25.08 2.16 -23.89
N TRP A 233 25.88 2.20 -22.81
CA TRP A 233 25.97 1.09 -21.85
C TRP A 233 24.63 0.79 -21.16
N ARG A 234 23.88 1.80 -20.69
CA ARG A 234 22.53 1.59 -20.13
C ARG A 234 21.55 1.01 -21.15
N THR A 235 21.67 1.37 -22.42
CA THR A 235 20.85 0.81 -23.50
C THR A 235 21.23 -0.66 -23.76
N TRP A 236 22.52 -1.00 -23.67
CA TRP A 236 23.04 -2.36 -23.77
C TRP A 236 22.60 -3.27 -22.61
N ASP A 237 22.57 -2.75 -21.37
CA ASP A 237 22.10 -3.45 -20.13
C ASP A 237 20.57 -3.64 -20.13
N ALA A 238 19.84 -2.78 -20.84
CA ALA A 238 18.38 -2.85 -21.03
C ALA A 238 17.93 -3.71 -22.24
N ARG A 239 18.85 -4.32 -22.99
CA ARG A 239 18.49 -5.25 -24.09
C ARG A 239 17.74 -6.47 -23.54
N GLY A 240 16.67 -6.87 -24.21
CA GLY A 240 15.69 -7.84 -23.69
C GLY A 240 14.51 -7.21 -22.95
N GLY A 241 14.48 -5.88 -22.80
CA GLY A 241 13.34 -5.15 -22.24
C GLY A 241 13.01 -5.59 -20.80
N ILE A 242 11.81 -6.11 -20.60
CA ILE A 242 11.33 -6.65 -19.32
C ILE A 242 12.11 -7.90 -18.85
N GLU A 243 12.79 -8.60 -19.77
CA GLU A 243 13.67 -9.74 -19.47
C GLU A 243 15.16 -9.37 -19.48
N SER A 244 15.48 -8.06 -19.53
CA SER A 244 16.87 -7.58 -19.56
C SER A 244 17.63 -7.83 -18.25
N ALA A 245 18.96 -7.85 -18.34
CA ALA A 245 19.83 -7.88 -17.17
C ALA A 245 19.54 -6.71 -16.21
N SER A 246 19.24 -5.51 -16.76
CA SER A 246 18.85 -4.34 -15.96
C SER A 246 17.63 -4.57 -15.08
N VAL A 247 16.70 -5.44 -15.50
CA VAL A 247 15.46 -5.75 -14.78
C VAL A 247 15.68 -6.93 -13.82
N ARG A 248 16.18 -8.05 -14.33
CA ARG A 248 16.38 -9.29 -13.56
C ARG A 248 17.31 -9.10 -12.35
N ARG A 249 18.25 -8.14 -12.41
CA ARG A 249 19.13 -7.74 -11.29
C ARG A 249 18.39 -7.16 -10.08
N PHE A 250 17.19 -6.60 -10.25
CA PHE A 250 16.40 -5.99 -9.18
C PHE A 250 15.21 -6.83 -8.73
N VAL A 251 14.42 -7.39 -9.67
CA VAL A 251 13.22 -8.19 -9.35
C VAL A 251 13.49 -9.69 -9.26
N GLY A 252 14.60 -10.18 -9.83
CA GLY A 252 14.88 -11.61 -9.99
C GLY A 252 14.42 -12.16 -11.35
N ALA A 253 15.00 -13.29 -11.78
CA ALA A 253 14.65 -13.91 -13.07
C ALA A 253 13.24 -14.53 -13.10
N GLY A 254 12.82 -15.12 -11.98
CA GLY A 254 11.50 -15.75 -11.82
C GLY A 254 10.36 -14.81 -11.45
N ALA A 255 10.58 -13.49 -11.41
CA ALA A 255 9.54 -12.53 -11.06
C ALA A 255 8.39 -12.51 -12.08
N ASP A 256 7.21 -12.10 -11.60
CA ASP A 256 6.02 -11.93 -12.42
C ASP A 256 6.17 -10.83 -13.48
N GLN A 257 5.26 -10.85 -14.46
CA GLN A 257 5.33 -9.98 -15.63
C GLN A 257 5.03 -8.50 -15.30
N GLU A 258 4.28 -8.21 -14.24
CA GLU A 258 3.92 -6.86 -13.82
C GLU A 258 5.06 -6.20 -13.00
N SER A 259 5.72 -6.96 -12.12
CA SER A 259 6.96 -6.57 -11.46
C SER A 259 8.06 -6.27 -12.48
N LYS A 260 8.25 -7.16 -13.48
CA LYS A 260 9.23 -6.96 -14.56
C LYS A 260 8.92 -5.73 -15.41
N ARG A 261 7.64 -5.51 -15.79
CA ARG A 261 7.18 -4.30 -16.49
C ARG A 261 7.42 -3.03 -15.65
N SER A 262 7.11 -3.08 -14.36
CA SER A 262 7.29 -1.96 -13.43
C SER A 262 8.77 -1.58 -13.28
N GLN A 263 9.64 -2.57 -13.04
CA GLN A 263 11.09 -2.36 -13.00
C GLN A 263 11.63 -1.82 -14.32
N TYR A 264 11.18 -2.33 -15.47
CA TYR A 264 11.60 -1.82 -16.77
C TYR A 264 11.19 -0.35 -16.97
N ARG A 265 9.95 0.01 -16.62
CA ARG A 265 9.46 1.39 -16.60
C ARG A 265 10.33 2.28 -15.71
N PHE A 266 10.59 1.88 -14.46
CA PHE A 266 11.43 2.65 -13.55
C PHE A 266 12.88 2.80 -14.08
N ASN A 267 13.47 1.75 -14.65
CA ASN A 267 14.79 1.79 -15.29
C ASN A 267 14.87 2.79 -16.46
N ARG A 268 13.75 3.01 -17.17
CA ARG A 268 13.65 3.95 -18.29
C ARG A 268 13.33 5.38 -17.83
N GLN A 269 12.53 5.54 -16.77
CA GLN A 269 12.22 6.83 -16.14
C GLN A 269 13.41 7.44 -15.38
N SER A 270 14.31 6.59 -14.85
CA SER A 270 15.47 7.01 -14.08
C SER A 270 16.51 7.75 -14.94
N ARG A 271 16.47 9.09 -14.94
CA ARG A 271 17.25 9.96 -15.82
C ARG A 271 18.75 9.88 -15.51
N THR A 272 19.60 9.58 -16.50
CA THR A 272 21.08 9.48 -16.32
C THR A 272 21.72 10.69 -15.61
N PRO A 273 21.36 11.96 -15.94
CA PRO A 273 21.96 13.11 -15.29
C PRO A 273 21.59 13.24 -13.80
N THR A 274 20.41 12.77 -13.39
CA THR A 274 20.02 12.64 -11.98
C THR A 274 20.81 11.53 -11.31
N TRP A 275 20.73 10.32 -11.88
CA TRP A 275 21.30 9.11 -11.31
C TRP A 275 22.80 9.26 -11.01
N ARG A 276 23.56 9.84 -11.95
CA ARG A 276 25.01 10.08 -11.76
C ARG A 276 25.31 11.05 -10.64
N ARG A 277 24.49 12.09 -10.44
CA ARG A 277 24.70 13.08 -9.37
C ARG A 277 24.43 12.49 -7.99
N MET A 278 23.31 11.78 -7.82
CA MET A 278 22.99 11.07 -6.58
C MET A 278 23.99 9.94 -6.27
N ALA A 279 24.39 9.17 -7.30
CA ALA A 279 25.41 8.13 -7.15
C ALA A 279 26.77 8.71 -6.73
N TRP A 280 27.17 9.86 -7.29
CA TRP A 280 28.38 10.57 -6.88
C TRP A 280 28.27 11.14 -5.46
N GLY A 281 27.13 11.75 -5.14
CA GLY A 281 26.81 12.31 -3.82
C GLY A 281 26.67 11.26 -2.71
N SER A 282 26.56 9.98 -3.06
CA SER A 282 26.63 8.83 -2.16
C SER A 282 28.07 8.38 -1.84
N LEU A 283 29.09 8.83 -2.60
CA LEU A 283 30.49 8.42 -2.41
C LEU A 283 31.22 9.37 -1.45
N PRO A 284 31.76 8.87 -0.32
CA PRO A 284 32.49 9.72 0.63
C PRO A 284 33.79 10.28 0.03
N THR A 285 34.38 11.28 0.69
CA THR A 285 35.84 11.47 0.69
C THR A 285 36.47 10.61 1.79
N TYR A 286 37.72 10.18 1.63
CA TYR A 286 38.45 9.46 2.66
C TYR A 286 39.60 10.33 3.18
N GLU A 287 39.62 10.57 4.49
CA GLU A 287 40.65 11.34 5.19
C GLU A 287 41.19 10.49 6.34
N ASN A 288 42.49 10.21 6.36
CA ASN A 288 43.15 9.32 7.34
C ASN A 288 42.46 7.95 7.52
N GLY A 289 41.87 7.42 6.43
CA GLY A 289 41.12 6.16 6.43
C GLY A 289 39.65 6.27 6.85
N VAL A 290 39.22 7.41 7.39
CA VAL A 290 37.83 7.67 7.81
C VAL A 290 37.02 8.19 6.61
N PRO A 291 35.84 7.62 6.29
CA PRO A 291 34.94 8.18 5.30
C PRO A 291 34.24 9.44 5.84
N LYS A 292 34.14 10.49 5.02
CA LYS A 292 33.34 11.69 5.28
C LYS A 292 32.25 11.85 4.23
N GLY A 293 31.02 12.03 4.72
CA GLY A 293 29.80 12.19 3.90
C GLY A 293 29.35 10.92 3.18
N GLY A 294 28.33 11.03 2.34
CA GLY A 294 27.81 9.95 1.51
C GLY A 294 26.89 8.98 2.28
N ILE A 295 26.90 7.69 1.93
CA ILE A 295 26.07 6.66 2.60
C ILE A 295 26.41 6.62 4.10
N ALA A 296 25.37 6.68 4.95
CA ALA A 296 25.45 6.50 6.39
C ALA A 296 26.13 5.17 6.76
N GLY A 297 27.24 5.23 7.50
CA GLY A 297 27.95 4.07 8.03
C GLY A 297 27.67 3.85 9.51
N GLN A 298 28.55 3.08 10.16
CA GLN A 298 28.49 2.84 11.61
C GLN A 298 28.46 4.14 12.43
N ASP A 299 29.08 5.21 11.93
CA ASP A 299 29.08 6.57 12.50
C ASP A 299 27.67 7.17 12.69
N ILE A 300 26.72 6.79 11.83
CA ILE A 300 25.31 7.23 11.89
C ILE A 300 24.41 6.12 12.41
N TRP A 301 24.61 4.87 12.01
CA TRP A 301 23.76 3.76 12.48
C TRP A 301 23.90 3.48 13.98
N ALA A 302 25.05 3.80 14.60
CA ALA A 302 25.25 3.59 16.04
C ALA A 302 24.59 4.66 16.92
N THR A 303 24.30 5.87 16.41
CA THR A 303 23.71 6.96 17.21
C THR A 303 22.20 6.79 17.43
N LEU A 304 21.55 5.90 16.67
CA LEU A 304 20.10 5.74 16.70
C LEU A 304 19.64 5.14 18.04
N ASN A 305 18.83 5.92 18.77
CA ASN A 305 18.20 5.55 20.03
C ASN A 305 16.67 5.52 19.91
N ILE A 306 16.19 4.78 18.92
CA ILE A 306 14.79 4.63 18.53
C ILE A 306 14.52 3.18 18.11
N PRO A 307 13.25 2.74 18.03
CA PRO A 307 12.85 1.54 17.28
C PRO A 307 13.41 1.55 15.85
N VAL A 308 14.10 0.48 15.47
CA VAL A 308 14.58 0.24 14.10
C VAL A 308 14.13 -1.13 13.61
N PHE A 309 13.46 -1.16 12.46
CA PHE A 309 13.09 -2.39 11.76
C PHE A 309 13.94 -2.54 10.49
N LEU A 310 14.74 -3.59 10.43
CA LEU A 310 15.62 -3.90 9.31
C LEU A 310 14.98 -5.00 8.45
N ILE A 311 14.68 -4.68 7.19
CA ILE A 311 13.99 -5.59 6.27
C ILE A 311 14.89 -5.87 5.06
N ALA A 312 15.13 -7.14 4.74
CA ALA A 312 15.94 -7.54 3.59
C ALA A 312 15.26 -8.58 2.70
N GLY A 313 15.65 -8.61 1.42
CA GLY A 313 15.30 -9.68 0.50
C GLY A 313 16.33 -10.81 0.53
N GLY A 314 15.88 -12.06 0.71
CA GLY A 314 16.75 -13.24 0.66
C GLY A 314 17.40 -13.48 -0.71
N LYS A 315 16.82 -12.89 -1.77
CA LYS A 315 17.33 -12.89 -3.15
C LYS A 315 17.78 -11.50 -3.60
N ASP A 316 18.05 -10.57 -2.68
CA ASP A 316 18.64 -9.27 -3.00
C ASP A 316 20.14 -9.41 -3.33
N HIS A 317 20.53 -8.97 -4.53
CA HIS A 317 21.90 -9.00 -5.04
C HIS A 317 22.57 -7.61 -5.06
N ILE A 318 21.83 -6.56 -4.70
CA ILE A 318 22.26 -5.15 -4.69
C ILE A 318 22.61 -4.73 -3.26
N THR A 319 21.76 -5.10 -2.29
CA THR A 319 22.00 -5.00 -0.84
C THR A 319 21.69 -6.35 -0.19
N PRO A 320 22.62 -7.34 -0.26
CA PRO A 320 22.36 -8.69 0.22
C PRO A 320 22.05 -8.74 1.72
N ALA A 321 21.24 -9.71 2.16
CA ALA A 321 20.68 -9.75 3.52
C ALA A 321 21.70 -9.54 4.67
N LYS A 322 22.95 -10.00 4.52
CA LYS A 322 24.06 -9.73 5.47
C LYS A 322 24.29 -8.24 5.81
N GLU A 323 23.79 -7.31 4.99
CA GLU A 323 23.87 -5.88 5.29
C GLU A 323 23.00 -5.49 6.49
N ILE A 324 21.84 -6.13 6.72
CA ILE A 324 21.04 -5.88 7.92
C ILE A 324 21.69 -6.44 9.20
N ASP A 325 22.40 -7.56 9.12
CA ASP A 325 23.14 -8.13 10.26
C ASP A 325 24.25 -7.18 10.74
N LYS A 326 24.96 -6.54 9.80
CA LYS A 326 25.95 -5.50 10.11
C LYS A 326 25.31 -4.30 10.83
N ILE A 327 24.20 -3.79 10.31
CA ILE A 327 23.49 -2.64 10.90
C ILE A 327 22.98 -2.98 12.30
N ALA A 328 22.40 -4.18 12.48
CA ALA A 328 22.00 -4.68 13.79
C ALA A 328 23.19 -4.76 14.77
N SER A 329 24.39 -5.14 14.27
CA SER A 329 25.61 -5.14 15.09
C SER A 329 26.06 -3.74 15.50
N PHE A 330 25.85 -2.71 14.67
CA PHE A 330 26.16 -1.32 15.01
C PHE A 330 25.19 -0.79 16.08
N LEU A 331 23.88 -1.01 15.88
CA LEU A 331 22.82 -0.60 16.79
C LEU A 331 22.98 -1.21 18.21
N LYS A 332 23.30 -2.51 18.28
CA LYS A 332 23.53 -3.24 19.54
C LYS A 332 24.85 -2.90 20.24
N LYS A 333 25.92 -2.59 19.49
CA LYS A 333 27.20 -2.18 20.09
C LYS A 333 27.09 -0.85 20.84
N ALA A 334 26.29 0.10 20.32
CA ALA A 334 26.01 1.35 21.00
C ALA A 334 25.23 1.14 22.31
N GLU A 335 24.23 0.27 22.28
CA GLU A 335 23.45 -0.12 23.48
C GLU A 335 24.35 -0.73 24.56
N ALA A 336 25.24 -1.66 24.19
CA ALA A 336 26.21 -2.25 25.09
C ALA A 336 27.20 -1.22 25.68
N SER A 337 27.67 -0.24 24.89
CA SER A 337 28.58 0.80 25.39
C SER A 337 27.90 1.83 26.29
N ILE A 338 26.60 2.11 26.07
CA ILE A 338 25.79 2.92 26.98
C ILE A 338 25.61 2.20 28.32
N LEU A 339 25.27 0.91 28.30
CA LEU A 339 25.12 0.10 29.51
C LEU A 339 26.44 -0.03 30.29
N GLN A 340 27.57 -0.26 29.61
CA GLN A 340 28.89 -0.32 30.27
C GLN A 340 29.28 1.01 30.93
N ASN A 341 29.00 2.16 30.30
CA ASN A 341 29.25 3.47 30.88
C ASN A 341 28.21 3.88 31.95
N GLY A 342 27.07 3.19 32.05
CA GLY A 342 25.97 3.50 32.97
C GLY A 342 25.95 2.69 34.27
N THR A 343 26.89 1.78 34.51
CA THR A 343 26.83 0.82 35.62
C THR A 343 27.17 1.41 37.00
N SER A 344 26.20 2.09 37.61
CA SER A 344 26.12 2.27 39.07
C SER A 344 24.66 2.27 39.59
N GLY A 345 23.88 1.26 39.21
CA GLY A 345 22.51 1.09 39.70
C GLY A 345 21.82 -0.19 39.22
N TYR A 346 21.77 -1.20 40.09
CA TYR A 346 20.91 -2.41 40.05
C TYR A 346 20.83 -3.25 38.76
N HIS A 347 21.35 -4.48 38.84
CA HIS A 347 21.08 -5.55 37.87
C HIS A 347 19.68 -6.16 38.05
N GLN A 348 19.03 -6.48 36.93
CA GLN A 348 18.21 -7.69 36.79
C GLN A 348 18.49 -8.30 35.41
N SER A 349 18.61 -9.63 35.35
CA SER A 349 19.07 -10.35 34.15
C SER A 349 17.92 -10.71 33.21
N ILE A 350 18.08 -10.37 31.93
CA ILE A 350 17.25 -10.92 30.86
C ILE A 350 17.53 -12.42 30.74
N VAL A 351 16.48 -13.23 30.63
CA VAL A 351 16.57 -14.67 30.36
C VAL A 351 16.15 -14.91 28.90
N ASP A 352 16.97 -15.68 28.17
CA ASP A 352 16.68 -16.07 26.79
C ASP A 352 15.47 -17.03 26.75
N THR A 353 14.69 -17.08 25.67
CA THR A 353 13.51 -17.98 25.63
C THR A 353 13.26 -18.55 24.24
N ALA A 354 13.55 -19.84 24.08
CA ALA A 354 13.32 -20.60 22.86
C ALA A 354 12.56 -21.91 23.17
N ALA A 355 11.23 -21.81 23.30
CA ALA A 355 10.25 -22.90 23.44
C ALA A 355 10.39 -23.78 24.72
N PRO A 356 9.40 -24.66 25.02
CA PRO A 356 8.04 -24.78 24.47
C PRO A 356 6.95 -24.27 25.45
N ILE A 357 5.68 -24.48 25.09
CA ILE A 357 4.52 -24.17 25.95
C ILE A 357 4.35 -25.29 26.99
N ASP A 358 4.27 -24.93 28.27
CA ASP A 358 3.78 -25.80 29.34
C ASP A 358 2.34 -25.44 29.73
N THR A 359 1.55 -26.44 30.10
CA THR A 359 0.12 -26.32 30.41
C THR A 359 -0.14 -26.65 31.87
N SER A 360 -0.03 -25.66 32.75
CA SER A 360 -0.51 -25.73 34.13
C SER A 360 -1.47 -24.57 34.42
N VAL A 361 -2.60 -24.87 35.06
CA VAL A 361 -3.69 -23.92 35.32
C VAL A 361 -3.55 -23.39 36.74
N ALA A 362 -3.42 -22.06 36.89
CA ALA A 362 -3.46 -21.39 38.19
C ALA A 362 -4.91 -21.11 38.63
N SER A 363 -5.15 -21.10 39.95
CA SER A 363 -6.49 -21.20 40.56
C SER A 363 -7.28 -19.88 40.65
N ILE A 364 -8.61 -20.04 40.61
CA ILE A 364 -9.61 -18.98 40.79
C ILE A 364 -9.88 -18.78 42.31
N PRO A 365 -10.04 -17.54 42.82
CA PRO A 365 -10.50 -17.29 44.20
C PRO A 365 -11.98 -17.62 44.43
N GLU A 366 -12.33 -18.11 45.63
CA GLU A 366 -13.67 -18.60 45.98
C GLU A 366 -14.75 -17.51 46.24
N PRO A 367 -16.06 -17.86 46.14
CA PRO A 367 -17.17 -16.90 46.18
C PRO A 367 -17.73 -16.61 47.59
N ILE A 368 -18.34 -15.42 47.75
CA ILE A 368 -18.99 -15.00 49.01
C ILE A 368 -20.52 -15.08 48.94
N LYS A 369 -21.03 -16.24 49.38
CA LYS A 369 -22.22 -16.47 50.25
C LYS A 369 -23.63 -16.00 49.83
N SER A 370 -24.61 -16.54 50.55
CA SER A 370 -26.06 -16.58 50.21
C SER A 370 -26.88 -15.46 50.88
N ILE A 371 -28.05 -15.18 50.31
CA ILE A 371 -28.98 -14.08 50.61
C ILE A 371 -29.88 -14.30 51.85
N THR A 372 -29.35 -14.93 52.92
CA THR A 372 -30.18 -15.44 54.04
C THR A 372 -29.93 -14.84 55.43
N ASP A 373 -28.94 -13.94 55.59
CA ASP A 373 -28.57 -13.35 56.88
C ASP A 373 -28.52 -11.81 56.84
N ILE A 374 -29.69 -11.17 56.75
CA ILE A 374 -29.89 -9.72 57.01
C ILE A 374 -30.74 -9.60 58.28
N ARG A 375 -30.47 -8.63 59.15
CA ARG A 375 -31.18 -8.44 60.43
C ARG A 375 -31.81 -7.04 60.52
N ASP A 376 -32.89 -6.92 61.30
CA ASP A 376 -33.67 -5.68 61.45
C ASP A 376 -32.89 -4.49 62.05
N GLU A 377 -31.66 -4.70 62.53
CA GLU A 377 -30.82 -3.66 63.10
C GLU A 377 -30.15 -2.77 62.03
N ASP A 378 -30.00 -3.26 60.79
CA ASP A 378 -29.48 -2.50 59.64
C ASP A 378 -30.41 -1.34 59.20
N PHE A 379 -31.66 -1.30 59.71
CA PHE A 379 -32.69 -0.35 59.29
C PHE A 379 -32.87 0.89 60.20
N ARG A 380 -31.97 1.15 61.17
CA ARG A 380 -32.09 2.30 62.10
C ARG A 380 -31.30 3.54 61.69
N ARG A 381 -31.99 4.33 60.86
CA ARG A 381 -31.76 5.71 60.38
C ARG A 381 -31.54 6.76 61.49
N ASP A 382 -30.75 7.80 61.21
CA ASP A 382 -30.91 9.13 61.84
C ASP A 382 -30.76 10.29 60.82
N LYS A 383 -31.17 11.51 61.20
CA LYS A 383 -31.38 12.69 60.33
C LYS A 383 -30.56 13.92 60.76
N ARG A 384 -30.12 14.70 59.76
CA ARG A 384 -30.14 16.20 59.66
C ARG A 384 -29.83 16.53 58.17
N ARG A 385 -30.36 17.52 57.43
CA ARG A 385 -31.16 18.77 57.60
C ARG A 385 -30.43 19.81 56.70
N GLY A 386 -31.01 20.49 55.71
CA GLY A 386 -32.39 20.55 55.19
C GLY A 386 -32.43 20.90 53.68
N THR A 387 -33.59 20.94 53.01
CA THR A 387 -34.42 22.15 52.71
C THR A 387 -33.76 23.11 51.69
N GLU A 388 -34.34 23.50 50.54
CA GLU A 388 -35.74 23.53 50.03
C GLU A 388 -35.74 23.13 48.52
N ASN A 389 -36.68 22.32 47.98
CA ASN A 389 -38.01 22.65 47.40
C ASN A 389 -37.94 23.85 46.40
N VAL A 390 -38.34 23.77 45.12
CA VAL A 390 -39.65 23.42 44.52
C VAL A 390 -39.49 23.07 43.02
N ASP A 391 -40.20 22.17 42.32
CA ASP A 391 -41.03 20.97 42.69
C ASP A 391 -40.98 19.89 41.55
N GLU A 392 -41.98 19.74 40.64
CA GLU A 392 -42.20 18.55 39.77
C GLU A 392 -42.38 18.82 38.25
N ASP A 393 -42.05 17.84 37.38
CA ASP A 393 -43.05 17.11 36.55
C ASP A 393 -42.45 15.79 35.96
N LEU A 394 -43.30 14.88 35.48
CA LEU A 394 -43.01 13.47 35.18
C LEU A 394 -42.60 13.19 33.71
N HIS A 395 -41.67 12.24 33.51
CA HIS A 395 -41.85 11.09 32.60
C HIS A 395 -40.65 10.12 32.72
N GLU A 396 -40.89 8.88 33.16
CA GLU A 396 -39.92 7.78 33.05
C GLU A 396 -39.96 7.18 31.64
N ASP A 397 -38.80 7.11 30.97
CA ASP A 397 -38.60 6.35 29.74
C ASP A 397 -37.71 5.13 30.08
N PRO A 398 -38.11 3.89 29.76
CA PRO A 398 -37.46 2.69 30.31
C PRO A 398 -36.03 2.54 29.80
N THR A 399 -35.07 2.51 30.72
CA THR A 399 -33.65 2.50 30.38
C THR A 399 -33.24 1.17 29.73
N THR A 400 -33.07 1.17 28.42
CA THR A 400 -32.39 0.08 27.69
C THR A 400 -31.03 -0.21 28.36
N PRO A 401 -30.68 -1.46 28.69
CA PRO A 401 -29.43 -1.76 29.36
C PRO A 401 -28.24 -1.19 28.60
N HIS A 402 -27.47 -0.32 29.26
CA HIS A 402 -26.11 -0.04 28.80
C HIS A 402 -25.29 -1.31 28.96
N GLU A 403 -25.12 -2.05 27.86
CA GLU A 403 -24.02 -2.99 27.74
C GLU A 403 -22.74 -2.23 28.11
N ALA A 404 -22.02 -2.73 29.10
CA ALA A 404 -20.84 -2.07 29.62
C ALA A 404 -19.74 -2.11 28.56
N THR A 405 -19.70 -1.08 27.70
CA THR A 405 -18.74 -0.95 26.61
C THR A 405 -17.34 -1.03 27.18
N ALA A 406 -16.72 -2.20 27.03
CA ALA A 406 -15.41 -2.49 27.60
C ALA A 406 -14.46 -1.36 27.20
N ILE A 407 -13.83 -0.71 28.19
CA ILE A 407 -13.03 0.50 27.95
C ILE A 407 -11.77 0.07 27.19
N ILE A 408 -11.87 0.01 25.86
CA ILE A 408 -10.75 -0.30 24.97
C ILE A 408 -9.68 0.74 25.28
N GLY A 409 -8.59 0.29 25.91
CA GLY A 409 -7.57 1.17 26.47
C GLY A 409 -7.05 2.12 25.40
N MET A 410 -6.79 3.37 25.78
CA MET A 410 -6.09 4.30 24.90
C MET A 410 -4.61 3.93 24.92
N PRO A 411 -3.98 3.54 23.80
CA PRO A 411 -2.57 3.21 23.77
C PRO A 411 -1.75 4.46 24.07
N SER A 412 -0.66 4.26 24.81
CA SER A 412 0.35 5.27 25.06
C SER A 412 0.91 5.82 23.74
N GLN A 413 1.04 7.13 23.67
CA GLN A 413 1.72 7.83 22.58
C GLN A 413 3.02 8.42 23.15
N PRO A 414 4.10 7.62 23.29
CA PRO A 414 5.39 8.15 23.72
C PRO A 414 5.92 9.16 22.69
N LEU A 415 6.62 10.20 23.14
CA LEU A 415 7.31 11.12 22.22
C LEU A 415 8.58 10.47 21.64
N HIS A 416 9.26 9.67 22.47
CA HIS A 416 10.38 8.81 22.08
C HIS A 416 10.05 7.38 22.56
N PRO A 417 9.71 6.43 21.68
CA PRO A 417 9.54 5.03 22.07
C PRO A 417 10.88 4.35 22.38
N ASP A 418 10.86 3.29 23.18
CA ASP A 418 12.07 2.58 23.59
C ASP A 418 12.85 1.97 22.42
N LYS A 419 14.18 1.98 22.52
CA LYS A 419 15.08 1.42 21.49
C LYS A 419 14.86 -0.09 21.36
N VAL A 420 14.32 -0.52 20.22
CA VAL A 420 14.15 -1.93 19.86
C VAL A 420 14.68 -2.17 18.45
N VAL A 421 15.55 -3.16 18.27
CA VAL A 421 16.03 -3.59 16.94
C VAL A 421 15.31 -4.88 16.53
N LYS A 422 14.53 -4.82 15.45
CA LYS A 422 13.95 -6.00 14.79
C LYS A 422 14.58 -6.20 13.42
N SER A 423 14.68 -7.46 12.99
CA SER A 423 15.20 -7.85 11.67
C SER A 423 14.29 -8.89 11.04
N VAL A 424 14.04 -8.80 9.73
CA VAL A 424 13.37 -9.87 8.96
C VAL A 424 13.99 -10.01 7.56
N ILE A 425 14.10 -11.25 7.10
CA ILE A 425 14.50 -11.57 5.73
C ILE A 425 13.30 -12.22 5.04
N LEU A 426 12.78 -11.59 3.99
CA LEU A 426 11.73 -12.18 3.14
C LEU A 426 12.41 -13.15 2.16
N PRO A 427 12.21 -14.49 2.23
CA PRO A 427 13.04 -15.44 1.49
C PRO A 427 12.97 -15.31 -0.04
N GLN A 428 11.79 -14.97 -0.55
CA GLN A 428 11.57 -14.69 -1.99
C GLN A 428 11.89 -13.22 -2.36
N GLY A 429 12.06 -12.35 -1.37
CA GLY A 429 12.24 -10.92 -1.57
C GLY A 429 13.54 -10.57 -2.31
N THR A 430 13.44 -9.59 -3.19
CA THR A 430 14.56 -9.02 -3.97
C THR A 430 14.68 -7.53 -3.70
N HIS A 431 15.61 -6.81 -4.34
CA HIS A 431 15.77 -5.36 -4.09
C HIS A 431 14.50 -4.55 -4.42
N ALA A 432 13.63 -5.10 -5.26
CA ALA A 432 12.35 -4.51 -5.67
C ALA A 432 11.17 -4.79 -4.72
N LEU A 433 11.38 -5.42 -3.56
CA LEU A 433 10.31 -5.97 -2.69
C LEU A 433 9.26 -4.97 -2.19
N ILE A 434 9.49 -3.66 -2.33
CA ILE A 434 8.50 -2.59 -2.08
C ILE A 434 7.36 -2.53 -3.13
N TYR A 435 7.52 -3.14 -4.31
CA TYR A 435 6.49 -3.19 -5.35
C TYR A 435 6.37 -4.53 -6.11
N THR A 436 7.09 -5.58 -5.72
CA THR A 436 6.78 -6.92 -6.24
C THR A 436 5.51 -7.46 -5.60
N GLN A 437 4.68 -8.17 -6.36
CA GLN A 437 3.36 -8.61 -5.90
C GLN A 437 3.49 -9.59 -4.71
N ASP A 438 4.44 -10.52 -4.77
CA ASP A 438 4.68 -11.52 -3.73
C ASP A 438 5.22 -10.98 -2.39
N CYS A 439 5.69 -9.72 -2.34
CA CYS A 439 6.34 -9.17 -1.15
C CYS A 439 5.73 -7.87 -0.64
N SER A 440 5.17 -7.02 -1.50
CA SER A 440 4.71 -5.68 -1.08
C SER A 440 3.52 -5.71 -0.09
N HIS A 441 2.65 -6.72 -0.19
CA HIS A 441 1.59 -6.99 0.79
C HIS A 441 2.17 -7.39 2.15
N ILE A 442 3.01 -8.44 2.17
CA ILE A 442 3.71 -8.92 3.37
C ILE A 442 4.49 -7.77 4.02
N LEU A 443 5.16 -6.94 3.21
CA LEU A 443 5.94 -5.79 3.66
C LEU A 443 5.07 -4.72 4.33
N ALA A 444 3.91 -4.39 3.76
CA ALA A 444 2.96 -3.47 4.39
C ALA A 444 2.42 -4.04 5.71
N SER A 445 2.08 -5.33 5.74
CA SER A 445 1.59 -6.05 6.92
C SER A 445 2.62 -6.05 8.06
N VAL A 446 3.85 -6.54 7.84
CA VAL A 446 4.89 -6.55 8.89
C VAL A 446 5.32 -5.15 9.32
N THR A 447 5.23 -4.16 8.41
CA THR A 447 5.47 -2.74 8.76
C THR A 447 4.39 -2.24 9.71
N ALA A 448 3.11 -2.45 9.40
CA ALA A 448 2.01 -2.04 10.27
C ALA A 448 2.07 -2.72 11.65
N ASP A 449 2.39 -4.02 11.69
CA ASP A 449 2.62 -4.78 12.92
C ASP A 449 3.75 -4.15 13.76
N PHE A 450 4.95 -3.95 13.18
CA PHE A 450 6.08 -3.33 13.88
C PHE A 450 5.72 -1.94 14.45
N LEU A 451 5.03 -1.10 13.66
CA LEU A 451 4.64 0.23 14.09
C LEU A 451 3.62 0.20 15.24
N SER A 452 2.65 -0.70 15.18
CA SER A 452 1.66 -0.86 16.26
C SER A 452 2.25 -1.42 17.55
N GLN A 453 3.27 -2.28 17.46
CA GLN A 453 3.87 -2.99 18.60
C GLN A 453 5.05 -2.25 19.26
N HIS A 454 5.81 -1.46 18.48
CA HIS A 454 7.07 -0.86 18.94
C HIS A 454 7.14 0.67 18.81
N VAL A 455 6.09 1.32 18.30
CA VAL A 455 6.05 2.80 18.17
C VAL A 455 4.86 3.37 18.91
N THR A 456 3.65 2.89 18.60
CA THR A 456 2.42 3.23 19.33
C THR A 456 1.28 2.32 18.89
N GLY A 457 0.54 1.77 19.86
CA GLY A 457 -0.68 1.00 19.57
C GLY A 457 -1.74 1.81 18.82
N ARG A 458 -1.66 3.15 18.83
CA ARG A 458 -2.56 4.03 18.06
C ARG A 458 -2.40 3.86 16.55
N LEU A 459 -1.29 3.30 16.05
CA LEU A 459 -1.09 2.99 14.62
C LEU A 459 -1.74 1.66 14.19
N SER A 460 -2.31 0.87 15.10
CA SER A 460 -3.12 -0.31 14.75
C SER A 460 -4.45 0.12 14.12
N LEU A 461 -4.69 -0.30 12.86
CA LEU A 461 -5.97 -0.06 12.18
C LEU A 461 -7.13 -0.72 12.93
N SER A 462 -6.95 -1.95 13.43
CA SER A 462 -7.93 -2.63 14.29
C SER A 462 -8.33 -1.77 15.50
N TRP A 463 -7.35 -1.19 16.20
CA TRP A 463 -7.62 -0.31 17.34
C TRP A 463 -8.28 1.00 16.92
N GLN A 464 -7.86 1.64 15.82
CA GLN A 464 -8.49 2.88 15.34
C GLN A 464 -9.96 2.66 14.98
N LEU A 465 -10.27 1.56 14.28
CA LEU A 465 -11.64 1.20 13.94
C LEU A 465 -12.45 0.90 15.21
N GLN A 466 -11.90 0.15 16.16
CA GLN A 466 -12.50 -0.06 17.48
C GLN A 466 -12.79 1.26 18.23
N TYR A 467 -11.83 2.18 18.28
CA TYR A 467 -11.97 3.49 18.92
C TYR A 467 -13.08 4.31 18.24
N LEU A 468 -13.06 4.42 16.92
CA LEU A 468 -14.03 5.18 16.13
C LEU A 468 -15.46 4.61 16.15
N ASN A 469 -15.66 3.36 16.59
CA ASN A 469 -17.00 2.81 16.85
C ASN A 469 -17.62 3.32 18.17
N LYS A 470 -16.82 3.72 19.17
CA LYS A 470 -17.31 4.06 20.52
C LYS A 470 -18.31 5.22 20.56
N GLU A 471 -18.19 6.18 19.65
CA GLU A 471 -19.08 7.36 19.62
C GLU A 471 -20.41 7.13 18.91
N GLY A 472 -20.72 5.91 18.43
CA GLY A 472 -21.94 5.60 17.66
C GLY A 472 -22.01 6.22 16.26
N LYS A 473 -21.29 7.32 15.99
CA LYS A 473 -21.19 8.02 14.70
C LYS A 473 -20.78 7.13 13.52
N TRP A 474 -20.14 5.99 13.79
CA TRP A 474 -19.69 5.03 12.78
C TRP A 474 -20.64 3.85 12.58
N GLU A 475 -21.84 3.87 13.19
CA GLU A 475 -22.92 3.07 12.67
C GLU A 475 -23.13 3.36 11.19
N LEU A 476 -23.10 2.30 10.39
CA LEU A 476 -23.63 2.36 9.05
C LEU A 476 -25.09 2.83 9.17
N LYS A 477 -25.51 3.84 8.41
CA LYS A 477 -26.89 4.38 8.39
C LYS A 477 -28.00 3.34 8.07
N ASN A 478 -27.64 2.07 7.92
CA ASN A 478 -28.52 0.92 7.81
C ASN A 478 -27.88 -0.32 8.50
N LEU A 479 -27.33 -0.25 9.74
CA LEU A 479 -26.62 -1.39 10.37
C LEU A 479 -27.48 -2.68 10.40
N ALA A 480 -28.73 -2.58 10.85
CA ALA A 480 -29.69 -3.71 10.85
C ALA A 480 -29.90 -4.34 9.46
N LYS A 481 -29.79 -3.56 8.37
CA LYS A 481 -29.88 -4.03 6.98
C LYS A 481 -28.60 -4.70 6.49
N TRP A 482 -27.44 -4.34 7.05
CA TRP A 482 -26.17 -5.03 6.82
C TRP A 482 -26.10 -6.33 7.64
N GLN A 483 -26.66 -6.35 8.86
CA GLN A 483 -26.80 -7.56 9.68
C GLN A 483 -27.74 -8.55 9.00
N GLY A 484 -28.95 -8.12 8.60
CA GLY A 484 -29.93 -8.91 7.82
C GLY A 484 -29.53 -9.26 6.38
N VAL A 485 -28.25 -9.16 6.03
CA VAL A 485 -27.65 -9.65 4.78
C VAL A 485 -26.63 -10.71 5.14
N ALA A 486 -26.71 -11.88 4.48
CA ALA A 486 -25.79 -12.99 4.73
C ALA A 486 -24.32 -12.56 4.52
N PRO A 487 -23.38 -12.94 5.41
CA PRO A 487 -21.95 -12.67 5.28
C PRO A 487 -21.37 -12.99 3.90
N VAL A 488 -21.54 -14.24 3.47
CA VAL A 488 -20.91 -14.85 2.29
C VAL A 488 -21.96 -15.66 1.52
N SER A 489 -21.82 -15.77 0.20
CA SER A 489 -22.71 -16.56 -0.67
C SER A 489 -22.42 -18.07 -0.59
N LYS A 490 -23.27 -18.86 -1.26
CA LYS A 490 -22.87 -20.20 -1.74
C LYS A 490 -21.82 -20.08 -2.85
N SER A 491 -21.24 -21.19 -3.30
CA SER A 491 -20.34 -21.20 -4.47
C SER A 491 -20.99 -20.62 -5.71
N ILE A 492 -20.21 -19.87 -6.48
CA ILE A 492 -20.56 -19.37 -7.81
C ILE A 492 -19.53 -19.95 -8.79
N ALA A 493 -19.96 -20.96 -9.54
CA ALA A 493 -19.19 -21.70 -10.54
C ALA A 493 -17.83 -22.26 -10.06
N GLY A 494 -17.65 -22.51 -8.75
CA GLY A 494 -16.36 -22.95 -8.19
C GLY A 494 -15.25 -21.90 -8.21
N VAL A 495 -15.56 -20.64 -8.57
CA VAL A 495 -14.57 -19.55 -8.67
C VAL A 495 -14.78 -18.48 -7.60
N PHE A 496 -16.03 -18.14 -7.27
CA PHE A 496 -16.31 -16.96 -6.44
C PHE A 496 -17.13 -17.24 -5.17
N ARG A 497 -16.90 -16.36 -4.18
CA ARG A 497 -17.78 -16.08 -3.04
C ARG A 497 -18.17 -14.60 -3.00
N ALA A 498 -19.44 -14.30 -3.20
CA ALA A 498 -19.97 -12.94 -3.11
C ALA A 498 -20.37 -12.59 -1.66
N MET A 499 -19.76 -11.54 -1.11
CA MET A 499 -19.84 -11.23 0.33
C MET A 499 -20.23 -9.77 0.62
N LYS A 500 -20.80 -9.51 1.81
CA LYS A 500 -20.88 -8.15 2.37
C LYS A 500 -19.50 -7.73 2.89
N THR A 501 -19.22 -6.43 2.98
CA THR A 501 -17.99 -5.97 3.66
C THR A 501 -17.97 -6.53 5.08
N MET A 502 -16.80 -6.95 5.58
CA MET A 502 -16.62 -7.24 7.00
C MET A 502 -16.71 -5.95 7.83
N ARG A 503 -16.74 -6.07 9.16
CA ARG A 503 -16.65 -4.96 10.14
C ARG A 503 -15.70 -5.38 11.25
N GLU A 504 -14.78 -4.51 11.69
CA GLU A 504 -13.77 -4.90 12.69
C GLU A 504 -14.35 -5.43 14.02
N VAL A 505 -15.40 -4.78 14.51
CA VAL A 505 -16.03 -5.03 15.82
C VAL A 505 -17.33 -5.84 15.71
N ASP A 506 -17.35 -6.86 14.86
CA ASP A 506 -18.57 -7.61 14.53
C ASP A 506 -18.46 -9.09 14.86
N ASP A 507 -19.40 -9.58 15.68
CA ASP A 507 -19.38 -10.95 16.21
C ASP A 507 -19.60 -12.04 15.16
N GLU A 508 -20.29 -11.69 14.06
CA GLU A 508 -20.57 -12.64 12.98
C GLU A 508 -19.52 -12.57 11.88
N HIS A 509 -19.14 -11.36 11.45
CA HIS A 509 -18.43 -11.09 10.19
C HIS A 509 -17.35 -9.99 10.32
N SER A 510 -16.50 -10.12 11.35
CA SER A 510 -15.18 -9.47 11.44
C SER A 510 -14.08 -10.32 10.78
N PRO A 511 -12.88 -9.77 10.49
CA PRO A 511 -11.78 -10.50 9.85
C PRO A 511 -11.43 -11.82 10.54
N ALA A 512 -11.31 -11.83 11.88
CA ALA A 512 -11.01 -13.04 12.64
C ALA A 512 -12.12 -14.11 12.52
N LYS A 513 -13.40 -13.70 12.63
CA LYS A 513 -14.54 -14.60 12.47
C LYS A 513 -14.64 -15.12 11.03
N PHE A 514 -14.40 -14.27 10.04
CA PHE A 514 -14.34 -14.65 8.63
C PHE A 514 -13.24 -15.67 8.38
N VAL A 515 -12.00 -15.40 8.79
CA VAL A 515 -10.86 -16.32 8.68
C VAL A 515 -11.20 -17.70 9.28
N SER A 516 -11.74 -17.73 10.50
CA SER A 516 -12.10 -18.98 11.18
C SER A 516 -13.16 -19.83 10.44
N LYS A 517 -14.07 -19.18 9.70
CA LYS A 517 -15.18 -19.83 8.97
C LYS A 517 -14.84 -20.11 7.49
N TRP A 518 -14.01 -19.28 6.86
CA TRP A 518 -13.86 -19.21 5.40
C TRP A 518 -12.43 -19.16 4.90
N GLY A 519 -11.40 -18.91 5.73
CA GLY A 519 -10.00 -18.76 5.27
C GLY A 519 -9.37 -20.01 4.65
N ARG A 520 -9.98 -21.18 4.84
CA ARG A 520 -9.62 -22.42 4.12
C ARG A 520 -10.13 -22.44 2.67
N ILE A 521 -11.23 -21.73 2.38
CA ILE A 521 -11.93 -21.70 1.09
C ILE A 521 -11.60 -20.42 0.31
N VAL A 522 -11.74 -19.26 0.96
CA VAL A 522 -11.47 -17.95 0.34
C VAL A 522 -10.02 -17.56 0.59
N LYS A 523 -9.20 -17.66 -0.45
CA LYS A 523 -7.73 -17.46 -0.39
C LYS A 523 -7.27 -16.05 -0.78
N ASP A 524 -8.15 -15.33 -1.48
CA ASP A 524 -7.97 -13.96 -1.96
C ASP A 524 -9.31 -13.21 -1.88
N ILE A 525 -9.30 -11.95 -1.45
CA ILE A 525 -10.49 -11.07 -1.40
C ILE A 525 -10.27 -9.84 -2.28
N ILE A 526 -11.21 -9.56 -3.18
CA ILE A 526 -11.29 -8.33 -3.95
C ILE A 526 -12.33 -7.40 -3.31
N ASP A 527 -11.87 -6.32 -2.70
CA ASP A 527 -12.74 -5.22 -2.24
C ASP A 527 -12.95 -4.22 -3.39
N ILE A 528 -14.15 -4.24 -3.98
CA ILE A 528 -14.51 -3.35 -5.08
C ILE A 528 -15.07 -1.98 -4.62
N SER A 529 -15.04 -1.67 -3.32
CA SER A 529 -15.49 -0.37 -2.78
C SER A 529 -14.44 0.74 -2.98
N LYS A 530 -14.91 2.00 -3.12
CA LYS A 530 -14.02 3.17 -3.24
C LYS A 530 -13.41 3.58 -1.89
N ASP A 531 -14.20 3.43 -0.83
CA ASP A 531 -13.93 3.98 0.49
C ASP A 531 -12.90 3.12 1.26
N THR A 532 -12.32 3.63 2.35
CA THR A 532 -11.41 2.83 3.21
C THR A 532 -12.17 1.63 3.80
N PRO A 533 -11.57 0.42 3.84
CA PRO A 533 -12.23 -0.76 4.43
C PRO A 533 -12.61 -0.49 5.89
N VAL A 534 -13.77 -1.01 6.28
CA VAL A 534 -14.34 -0.87 7.64
C VAL A 534 -13.87 -2.01 8.57
N TYR A 535 -12.68 -2.53 8.29
CA TYR A 535 -11.99 -3.64 8.95
C TYR A 535 -10.49 -3.57 8.60
N ASP A 536 -9.62 -4.20 9.39
CA ASP A 536 -8.19 -4.32 9.09
C ASP A 536 -7.91 -5.43 8.06
N PRO A 537 -7.35 -5.12 6.86
CA PRO A 537 -6.94 -6.15 5.91
C PRO A 537 -5.70 -6.94 6.34
N ALA A 538 -4.80 -6.36 7.16
CA ALA A 538 -3.58 -7.07 7.57
C ALA A 538 -3.92 -8.30 8.44
N GLY A 539 -5.00 -8.27 9.21
CA GLY A 539 -5.57 -9.43 9.90
C GLY A 539 -6.04 -10.58 8.99
N LEU A 540 -6.34 -10.32 7.71
CA LEU A 540 -6.62 -11.35 6.72
C LEU A 540 -5.32 -11.92 6.13
N GLU A 541 -4.39 -11.04 5.79
CA GLU A 541 -3.10 -11.40 5.17
C GLU A 541 -2.23 -12.23 6.13
N ARG A 542 -2.24 -11.90 7.43
CA ARG A 542 -1.62 -12.70 8.51
C ARG A 542 -2.20 -14.12 8.63
N ALA A 543 -3.39 -14.36 8.08
CA ALA A 543 -4.03 -15.68 8.04
C ALA A 543 -3.97 -16.36 6.66
N GLY A 544 -3.14 -15.86 5.74
CA GLY A 544 -2.96 -16.41 4.39
C GLY A 544 -4.03 -15.98 3.37
N VAL A 545 -4.96 -15.11 3.74
CA VAL A 545 -6.01 -14.58 2.85
C VAL A 545 -5.56 -13.23 2.29
N ARG A 546 -5.07 -13.20 1.05
CA ARG A 546 -4.56 -11.98 0.39
C ARG A 546 -5.69 -10.96 0.15
N TYR A 547 -5.43 -9.67 0.32
CA TYR A 547 -6.42 -8.61 0.11
C TYR A 547 -6.06 -7.72 -1.08
N HIS A 548 -7.02 -7.51 -1.99
CA HIS A 548 -6.85 -6.79 -3.26
C HIS A 548 -7.87 -5.65 -3.36
N LYS A 549 -7.40 -4.40 -3.30
CA LYS A 549 -8.25 -3.21 -3.40
C LYS A 549 -8.49 -2.82 -4.86
N PHE A 550 -9.75 -2.86 -5.30
CA PHE A 550 -10.16 -2.56 -6.67
C PHE A 550 -11.21 -1.42 -6.68
N PRO A 551 -10.82 -0.16 -6.44
CA PRO A 551 -11.78 0.91 -6.15
C PRO A 551 -12.63 1.26 -7.38
N THR A 552 -13.96 1.15 -7.26
CA THR A 552 -14.92 1.47 -8.33
C THR A 552 -15.94 2.52 -7.89
N VAL A 553 -16.56 3.21 -8.85
CA VAL A 553 -17.57 4.25 -8.58
C VAL A 553 -18.85 3.63 -7.98
N SER A 554 -19.38 4.24 -6.92
CA SER A 554 -20.59 3.76 -6.24
C SER A 554 -21.87 4.09 -7.02
N LYS A 555 -22.89 3.21 -6.89
CA LYS A 555 -24.25 3.29 -7.46
C LYS A 555 -24.39 3.08 -8.99
N ILE A 556 -23.36 3.32 -9.80
CA ILE A 556 -23.37 3.08 -11.26
C ILE A 556 -22.83 1.69 -11.62
N PRO A 557 -23.15 1.14 -12.81
CA PRO A 557 -22.48 -0.02 -13.38
C PRO A 557 -20.99 0.28 -13.62
N PRO A 558 -20.09 -0.71 -13.42
CA PRO A 558 -18.71 -0.64 -13.90
C PRO A 558 -18.62 -0.38 -15.41
N THR A 559 -17.66 0.46 -15.80
CA THR A 559 -17.27 0.69 -17.20
C THR A 559 -16.60 -0.55 -17.80
N ASP A 560 -16.59 -0.66 -19.12
CA ASP A 560 -16.00 -1.81 -19.82
C ASP A 560 -14.53 -2.02 -19.45
N ALA A 561 -13.74 -0.94 -19.43
CA ALA A 561 -12.35 -0.99 -19.00
C ALA A 561 -12.18 -1.37 -17.51
N GLU A 562 -13.16 -1.13 -16.62
CA GLU A 562 -13.15 -1.68 -15.26
C GLU A 562 -13.44 -3.18 -15.26
N VAL A 563 -14.37 -3.66 -16.08
CA VAL A 563 -14.65 -5.10 -16.23
C VAL A 563 -13.40 -5.83 -16.71
N ASP A 564 -12.77 -5.36 -17.79
CA ASP A 564 -11.61 -6.00 -18.39
C ASP A 564 -10.43 -6.09 -17.39
N ARG A 565 -10.22 -5.02 -16.59
CA ARG A 565 -9.22 -5.04 -15.49
C ARG A 565 -9.59 -6.00 -14.37
N PHE A 566 -10.87 -6.13 -14.02
CA PHE A 566 -11.33 -7.09 -13.01
C PHE A 566 -11.14 -8.54 -13.50
N VAL A 567 -11.45 -8.82 -14.77
CA VAL A 567 -11.28 -10.15 -15.35
C VAL A 567 -9.80 -10.53 -15.40
N VAL A 568 -8.91 -9.63 -15.84
CA VAL A 568 -7.45 -9.83 -15.80
C VAL A 568 -6.93 -10.03 -14.36
N LEU A 569 -7.49 -9.32 -13.38
CA LEU A 569 -7.16 -9.52 -11.96
C LEU A 569 -7.54 -10.94 -11.51
N VAL A 570 -8.76 -11.41 -11.76
CA VAL A 570 -9.18 -12.77 -11.36
C VAL A 570 -8.39 -13.85 -12.09
N ASP A 571 -8.13 -13.68 -13.39
CA ASP A 571 -7.30 -14.60 -14.18
C ASP A 571 -5.85 -14.70 -13.66
N ARG A 572 -5.33 -13.63 -13.06
CA ARG A 572 -4.04 -13.63 -12.34
C ARG A 572 -4.15 -14.38 -11.02
N LEU A 573 -5.12 -14.02 -10.17
CA LEU A 573 -5.28 -14.59 -8.82
C LEU A 573 -5.49 -16.11 -8.85
N ARG A 574 -6.24 -16.63 -9.83
CA ARG A 574 -6.45 -18.08 -9.98
C ARG A 574 -5.14 -18.82 -10.29
N LYS A 575 -4.28 -18.26 -11.15
CA LYS A 575 -2.95 -18.83 -11.46
C LYS A 575 -2.00 -18.74 -10.29
N GLU A 576 -2.08 -17.67 -9.50
CA GLU A 576 -1.37 -17.58 -8.22
C GLU A 576 -1.88 -18.63 -7.23
N GLN A 577 -3.18 -18.87 -7.14
CA GLN A 577 -3.75 -19.95 -6.31
C GLN A 577 -3.29 -21.35 -6.76
N GLU A 578 -3.19 -21.63 -8.07
CA GLU A 578 -2.64 -22.89 -8.60
C GLU A 578 -1.17 -23.14 -8.24
N ILE A 579 -0.38 -22.08 -8.02
CA ILE A 579 1.02 -22.15 -7.57
C ILE A 579 1.05 -22.28 -6.03
N ARG A 580 0.37 -21.37 -5.33
CA ARG A 580 0.26 -21.33 -3.87
C ARG A 580 -0.27 -22.65 -3.30
N ALA A 581 -1.25 -23.29 -3.95
CA ALA A 581 -1.76 -24.60 -3.51
C ALA A 581 -0.66 -25.66 -3.38
N LYS A 582 0.35 -25.62 -4.25
CA LYS A 582 1.46 -26.58 -4.27
C LYS A 582 2.58 -26.17 -3.30
N GLU A 583 2.88 -24.88 -3.20
CA GLU A 583 3.90 -24.37 -2.27
C GLU A 583 3.43 -24.40 -0.81
N GLU A 584 2.20 -23.96 -0.54
CA GLU A 584 1.56 -23.92 0.77
C GLU A 584 0.85 -25.25 1.15
N HIS A 585 0.94 -26.28 0.29
CA HIS A 585 0.37 -27.63 0.51
C HIS A 585 -1.12 -27.59 0.89
N TRP A 586 -1.94 -26.92 0.07
CA TRP A 586 -3.39 -26.91 0.22
C TRP A 586 -4.00 -28.25 -0.19
N ASP A 587 -5.15 -28.56 0.41
CA ASP A 587 -6.01 -29.68 0.04
C ASP A 587 -6.49 -29.54 -1.41
N GLU A 588 -6.16 -30.53 -2.27
CA GLU A 588 -6.49 -30.51 -3.71
C GLU A 588 -7.97 -30.79 -3.99
N ASP A 589 -8.68 -31.47 -3.07
CA ASP A 589 -10.12 -31.74 -3.17
C ASP A 589 -10.97 -30.58 -2.59
N ALA A 590 -10.34 -29.62 -1.90
CA ALA A 590 -11.02 -28.47 -1.32
C ALA A 590 -11.32 -27.36 -2.35
N GLU A 591 -12.46 -26.68 -2.18
CA GLU A 591 -12.82 -25.52 -3.00
C GLU A 591 -11.97 -24.29 -2.61
N HIS A 592 -11.10 -23.84 -3.52
CA HIS A 592 -10.39 -22.56 -3.41
C HIS A 592 -11.08 -21.50 -4.25
N ALA A 593 -11.44 -20.36 -3.64
CA ALA A 593 -12.29 -19.34 -4.25
C ALA A 593 -11.77 -17.91 -4.02
N VAL A 594 -12.16 -17.01 -4.91
CA VAL A 594 -11.97 -15.56 -4.79
C VAL A 594 -13.20 -14.93 -4.13
N GLY A 595 -13.00 -14.29 -2.99
CA GLY A 595 -14.01 -13.48 -2.31
C GLY A 595 -14.17 -12.13 -3.03
N VAL A 596 -15.40 -11.66 -3.22
CA VAL A 596 -15.66 -10.33 -3.80
C VAL A 596 -16.71 -9.61 -2.97
N HIS A 597 -16.38 -8.44 -2.43
CA HIS A 597 -17.36 -7.59 -1.75
C HIS A 597 -17.37 -6.16 -2.28
N CYS A 598 -18.58 -5.59 -2.37
CA CYS A 598 -18.75 -4.15 -2.21
C CYS A 598 -19.24 -3.90 -0.77
N HIS A 599 -20.24 -3.05 -0.56
CA HIS A 599 -20.81 -2.87 0.77
C HIS A 599 -21.73 -4.05 1.19
N TYR A 600 -22.72 -4.40 0.36
CA TYR A 600 -23.69 -5.48 0.66
C TYR A 600 -23.50 -6.78 -0.16
N GLY A 601 -22.59 -6.79 -1.15
CA GLY A 601 -22.39 -7.97 -2.00
C GLY A 601 -23.55 -8.28 -2.96
N TYR A 602 -24.13 -7.25 -3.60
CA TYR A 602 -25.22 -7.41 -4.57
C TYR A 602 -24.89 -6.80 -5.94
N ASN A 603 -25.25 -5.54 -6.22
CA ASN A 603 -25.26 -5.00 -7.60
C ASN A 603 -23.88 -5.03 -8.31
N ARG A 604 -22.90 -4.25 -7.85
CA ARG A 604 -21.55 -4.22 -8.46
C ARG A 604 -20.85 -5.57 -8.39
N THR A 605 -20.95 -6.25 -7.25
CA THR A 605 -20.36 -7.58 -7.01
C THR A 605 -20.90 -8.62 -8.00
N GLY A 606 -22.22 -8.64 -8.18
CA GLY A 606 -22.89 -9.52 -9.14
C GLY A 606 -22.57 -9.14 -10.58
N TYR A 607 -22.48 -7.85 -10.91
CA TYR A 607 -22.10 -7.39 -12.25
C TYR A 607 -20.72 -7.92 -12.66
N PHE A 608 -19.68 -7.67 -11.86
CA PHE A 608 -18.33 -8.15 -12.13
C PHE A 608 -18.23 -9.68 -12.20
N ILE A 609 -18.91 -10.39 -11.28
CA ILE A 609 -18.94 -11.85 -11.29
C ILE A 609 -19.66 -12.37 -12.54
N VAL A 610 -20.81 -11.80 -12.90
CA VAL A 610 -21.57 -12.18 -14.11
C VAL A 610 -20.75 -11.94 -15.38
N CYS A 611 -20.06 -10.80 -15.49
CA CYS A 611 -19.13 -10.54 -16.58
C CYS A 611 -18.06 -11.65 -16.69
N TYR A 612 -17.41 -12.03 -15.59
CA TYR A 612 -16.41 -13.10 -15.58
C TYR A 612 -17.02 -14.46 -15.97
N LEU A 613 -18.22 -14.80 -15.47
CA LEU A 613 -18.89 -16.06 -15.83
C LEU A 613 -19.18 -16.16 -17.34
N ILE A 614 -19.53 -15.05 -17.98
CA ILE A 614 -19.76 -14.98 -19.42
C ILE A 614 -18.42 -15.08 -20.18
N GLU A 615 -17.42 -14.28 -19.79
CA GLU A 615 -16.15 -14.14 -20.52
C GLU A 615 -15.09 -15.23 -20.26
N ARG A 616 -15.26 -16.05 -19.22
CA ARG A 616 -14.30 -17.08 -18.80
C ARG A 616 -14.89 -18.43 -18.41
N CYS A 617 -16.20 -18.51 -18.16
CA CYS A 617 -16.85 -19.77 -17.78
C CYS A 617 -17.91 -20.22 -18.80
N GLY A 618 -18.07 -19.53 -19.93
CA GLY A 618 -18.97 -19.91 -21.02
C GLY A 618 -20.47 -19.74 -20.72
N PHE A 619 -20.85 -18.97 -19.69
CA PHE A 619 -22.26 -18.80 -19.33
C PHE A 619 -22.97 -17.86 -20.29
N GLY A 620 -24.22 -18.17 -20.66
CA GLY A 620 -25.12 -17.19 -21.27
C GLY A 620 -25.50 -16.08 -20.28
N VAL A 621 -25.82 -14.87 -20.78
CA VAL A 621 -26.09 -13.68 -19.94
C VAL A 621 -27.12 -13.96 -18.83
N GLN A 622 -28.28 -14.52 -19.20
CA GLN A 622 -29.34 -14.87 -18.25
C GLN A 622 -28.88 -15.99 -17.29
N GLN A 623 -28.21 -17.02 -17.79
CA GLN A 623 -27.68 -18.14 -17.01
C GLN A 623 -26.69 -17.67 -15.93
N ALA A 624 -25.83 -16.70 -16.24
CA ALA A 624 -24.89 -16.10 -15.30
C ALA A 624 -25.61 -15.26 -14.22
N ILE A 625 -26.60 -14.45 -14.62
CA ILE A 625 -27.46 -13.67 -13.70
C ILE A 625 -28.18 -14.61 -12.73
N ASP A 626 -28.73 -15.73 -13.23
CA ASP A 626 -29.45 -16.71 -12.42
C ASP A 626 -28.52 -17.54 -11.53
N ALA A 627 -27.33 -17.89 -12.00
CA ALA A 627 -26.29 -18.53 -11.18
C ALA A 627 -25.89 -17.64 -9.99
N PHE A 628 -25.69 -16.33 -10.23
CA PHE A 628 -25.44 -15.36 -9.17
C PHE A 628 -26.63 -15.25 -8.21
N ALA A 629 -27.87 -15.15 -8.72
CA ALA A 629 -29.07 -15.05 -7.89
C ALA A 629 -29.34 -16.31 -7.03
N LYS A 630 -29.04 -17.50 -7.56
CA LYS A 630 -29.13 -18.80 -6.87
C LYS A 630 -28.14 -18.90 -5.70
N ALA A 631 -26.93 -18.36 -5.87
CA ALA A 631 -25.89 -18.38 -4.83
C ALA A 631 -25.99 -17.23 -3.82
N ARG A 632 -26.48 -16.07 -4.27
CA ARG A 632 -26.64 -14.82 -3.50
C ARG A 632 -28.11 -14.34 -3.62
N PRO A 633 -29.05 -14.87 -2.79
CA PRO A 633 -30.47 -14.60 -2.92
C PRO A 633 -30.82 -13.10 -2.96
N LYS A 634 -31.77 -12.74 -3.84
CA LYS A 634 -32.10 -11.38 -4.34
C LYS A 634 -31.20 -10.87 -5.49
N GLY A 635 -30.05 -11.50 -5.75
CA GLY A 635 -29.22 -11.28 -6.94
C GLY A 635 -28.79 -9.82 -7.20
N ILE A 636 -28.61 -9.46 -8.47
CA ILE A 636 -28.51 -8.05 -8.88
C ILE A 636 -29.89 -7.41 -8.71
N ARG A 637 -29.98 -6.37 -7.87
CA ARG A 637 -31.26 -5.78 -7.42
C ARG A 637 -31.74 -4.60 -8.26
N HIS A 638 -30.84 -3.89 -8.92
CA HIS A 638 -31.16 -2.72 -9.74
C HIS A 638 -31.28 -3.15 -11.20
N SER A 639 -32.33 -2.72 -11.91
CA SER A 639 -32.55 -3.05 -13.32
C SER A 639 -31.38 -2.60 -14.19
N HIS A 640 -30.95 -1.34 -14.06
CA HIS A 640 -29.91 -0.74 -14.91
C HIS A 640 -28.55 -1.45 -14.87
N PHE A 641 -28.27 -2.27 -13.85
CA PHE A 641 -27.11 -3.17 -13.85
C PHE A 641 -27.32 -4.43 -14.71
N LYS A 642 -28.54 -4.99 -14.74
CA LYS A 642 -28.90 -6.09 -15.65
C LYS A 642 -29.02 -5.61 -17.08
N ASP A 643 -29.66 -4.46 -17.28
CA ASP A 643 -29.90 -3.87 -18.60
C ASP A 643 -28.55 -3.61 -19.31
N GLN A 644 -27.57 -3.05 -18.59
CA GLN A 644 -26.21 -2.84 -19.11
C GLN A 644 -25.45 -4.15 -19.43
N LEU A 645 -25.70 -5.24 -18.68
CA LEU A 645 -25.14 -6.56 -19.03
C LEU A 645 -25.75 -7.08 -20.35
N PHE A 646 -27.06 -6.94 -20.52
CA PHE A 646 -27.69 -7.29 -21.80
C PHE A 646 -27.18 -6.43 -22.95
N VAL A 647 -26.91 -5.13 -22.74
CA VAL A 647 -26.26 -4.27 -23.75
C VAL A 647 -24.85 -4.80 -24.08
N ARG A 648 -23.91 -4.85 -23.12
CA ARG A 648 -22.50 -5.28 -23.34
C ARG A 648 -22.39 -6.62 -24.07
N TYR A 649 -23.23 -7.60 -23.72
CA TYR A 649 -23.17 -8.94 -24.30
C TYR A 649 -24.17 -9.17 -25.46
N SER A 650 -24.93 -8.16 -25.87
CA SER A 650 -25.70 -8.20 -27.13
C SER A 650 -24.83 -7.86 -28.34
N GLU A 651 -23.94 -6.86 -28.22
CA GLU A 651 -23.05 -6.44 -29.31
C GLU A 651 -21.96 -7.50 -29.61
N LEU A 652 -21.55 -8.28 -28.61
CA LEU A 652 -20.67 -9.44 -28.81
C LEU A 652 -21.31 -10.55 -29.66
N ARG A 653 -22.64 -10.61 -29.78
CA ARG A 653 -23.33 -11.52 -30.72
C ARG A 653 -23.42 -10.99 -32.16
N THR A 654 -23.27 -9.69 -32.40
CA THR A 654 -23.26 -9.13 -33.76
C THR A 654 -21.88 -9.07 -34.40
N GLN A 655 -20.80 -9.19 -33.62
CA GLN A 655 -19.43 -9.33 -34.15
C GLN A 655 -18.91 -10.79 -34.14
N GLY A 656 -19.51 -11.68 -33.35
CA GLY A 656 -19.15 -13.10 -33.28
C GLY A 656 -19.91 -13.99 -34.27
N GLY A 657 -19.34 -14.21 -35.46
CA GLY A 657 -19.80 -15.29 -36.36
C GLY A 657 -19.59 -16.70 -35.74
N PRO A 658 -20.33 -17.73 -36.19
CA PRO A 658 -20.42 -19.00 -35.46
C PRO A 658 -19.15 -19.85 -35.61
N ASN A 659 -18.28 -19.82 -34.59
CA ASN A 659 -17.39 -20.93 -34.20
C ASN A 659 -16.64 -20.65 -32.88
N VAL A 660 -17.26 -21.01 -31.74
CA VAL A 660 -16.55 -21.41 -30.51
C VAL A 660 -17.37 -22.54 -29.86
N LEU A 661 -16.69 -23.62 -29.48
CA LEU A 661 -17.12 -24.66 -28.54
C LEU A 661 -16.16 -24.61 -27.34
#